data_AF-A0A6A4QSV9-F1
#
_entry.id   AF-A0A6A4QSV9-F1
#
_cell.length_a   1.000
_cell.length_b   1.000
_cell.length_c   1.000
_cell.angle_alpha   90.00
_cell.angle_beta   90.00
_cell.angle_gamma   90.00
#
_symmetry.space_group_name_H-M   'P 1'
#
loop_
_entity.id
_entity.type
_entity.pdbx_description
1 polymer ?
#
loop_
_entity_poly.entity_id
_entity_poly.type
_entity_poly.pdbx_seq_one_letter_code
_entity_poly.pdbx_strand_id
1 'polypeptide(L)'
;MGLHSRRRRRHESSPGNFPPLFPPSISIPSSPLLHRTRHESSPGPFPPLSPPPPPPPPVPESLHNHHESPSPLTSRYRRDSYPGPFPSFLSPSSSDPPPLTIYHTRNETCPGPFFDTQTYYHHHHHHHESDEPSSSTSSSPFYHYTNKSTLDLYGHEQEHELSWPFDKLNVDGLDHDDIKETAYEIFFTACRSSPGFGGRSAITFYSKHENNGNEGTGSSVPVSHTSRVKRALGLKMLRSSLSQRIMTVSDGGGGGNGSGGGRWSSAPCSPMSRAMQSPGRPRRQMTMADVMRVQMTVSEQSDSRLRKTLMRTLVGQLGRQAETIILPLELLRHLKPSEFNDSHEYHLWQKRQLKILEAGILLHPSIPVENTNTFAMNLRDIIRSAEAKPLDTGKNSDTMRTFSNSVVSLAMRSPNGAPTNICHWANGYPVNIHLYMSLLQSIFDLKDETSILDEVDDLLDLMKKTWSTLGINRPIHNVCFTWLLFQKYVVTGQIEPDLLCASHAMLAEVANDARKEKEPLYVNMLASVINSLQGWAEKRLLNYHDYFQGGTIGQIENLLPLVLAASKILGCVTNFDGGEQEKGDKTRVDFSGHRVDNYIRSSMKNAFYTIMEASNANYVEFGTKKDISEVMLKIAQEIEDLAMNERDNYSVILKKWHTTADAIAAMTLNNCFGDVLKKYLSEMTSLTVEVIQVLQRAKKLEDILVQMVVEDCADCDDGGKTVVREMVPYEVDSILLNLMRKWIDESLNKGAYCLQRAKETETWNPKSKSEPYGKTAVELMNFAKITVQEFFRIPTEISEDLVQELAGGLEKKIREYTMFVAACGLKENYIPSLPPLTRCYRDSKLQKLLKIASPCSVSCEEPHLLGIDVDNHPHSCTSRGTQRLYIRLNTLHYLLSHIPSLDKSLTLTPGIVPSKRGGVTNKQTIKGNNNTSYFESANSSIIAACKHVSEVASYRLIFLDSVFFLYDGLYVGDVANGRINHALTILKHNIKLMTAILTEEAHALAVKEVMKATFDAFLMVLLAGGTSRAFNESDHQIIQEDFQSLKQIFHTFGQRLVAENVVEKEGEVVEGVIELMGMSTEKLMENLSIVTSETSGVGIIGNGQKLPMPPTTGKWNRADPNTILRVLCYRNDRVANHFLKRTFQIPKRR
;
A
#
# COMPACT_ATOMS: atom_id res chain seq x y z
N MET A 1 -4.60 62.58 2.31
CA MET A 1 -4.14 63.91 1.83
C MET A 1 -3.77 63.77 0.36
N GLY A 2 -3.99 64.78 -0.50
CA GLY A 2 -3.83 64.69 -1.98
C GLY A 2 -5.01 63.96 -2.68
N LEU A 3 -5.70 64.44 -3.73
CA LEU A 3 -5.62 65.65 -4.59
C LEU A 3 -4.35 65.69 -5.48
N HIS A 4 -4.34 65.99 -6.81
CA HIS A 4 -5.26 66.59 -7.82
C HIS A 4 -4.83 66.15 -9.26
N SER A 5 -5.47 66.40 -10.43
CA SER A 5 -6.87 66.70 -10.86
C SER A 5 -7.05 66.76 -12.41
N ARG A 6 -8.09 66.10 -12.96
CA ARG A 6 -8.99 66.51 -14.10
C ARG A 6 -8.44 67.17 -15.41
N ARG A 7 -8.88 66.66 -16.59
CA ARG A 7 -9.64 67.33 -17.73
C ARG A 7 -9.77 66.35 -18.93
N ARG A 8 -10.92 66.13 -19.62
CA ARG A 8 -11.80 66.94 -20.52
C ARG A 8 -11.24 67.22 -21.94
N ARG A 9 -11.99 67.23 -23.06
CA ARG A 9 -13.34 66.71 -23.47
C ARG A 9 -13.65 67.08 -24.96
N ARG A 10 -14.24 66.18 -25.78
CA ARG A 10 -15.19 66.36 -26.93
C ARG A 10 -15.55 64.94 -27.46
N HIS A 11 -16.80 64.47 -27.59
CA HIS A 11 -17.97 64.90 -28.39
C HIS A 11 -17.76 64.69 -29.91
N GLU A 12 -18.59 63.96 -30.68
CA GLU A 12 -19.89 63.25 -30.43
C GLU A 12 -19.76 61.72 -30.68
N SER A 13 -20.76 60.81 -30.87
CA SER A 13 -22.23 60.86 -31.07
C SER A 13 -22.97 59.55 -30.62
N SER A 14 -24.22 59.32 -31.08
CA SER A 14 -25.14 58.17 -30.81
C SER A 14 -26.34 58.25 -31.80
N PRO A 15 -27.38 57.36 -31.85
CA PRO A 15 -27.71 56.11 -31.11
C PRO A 15 -27.94 54.88 -32.07
N GLY A 16 -28.47 53.68 -31.73
CA GLY A 16 -28.89 53.03 -30.46
C GLY A 16 -29.62 51.67 -30.68
N ASN A 17 -29.93 50.95 -29.59
CA ASN A 17 -30.85 49.79 -29.37
C ASN A 17 -31.22 48.77 -30.48
N PHE A 18 -31.13 47.45 -30.18
CA PHE A 18 -32.16 46.40 -30.47
C PHE A 18 -32.03 45.20 -29.49
N PRO A 19 -33.07 44.32 -29.32
CA PRO A 19 -33.18 43.30 -28.25
C PRO A 19 -33.07 41.81 -28.77
N PRO A 20 -33.30 40.74 -27.97
CA PRO A 20 -32.91 39.35 -28.30
C PRO A 20 -34.04 38.48 -28.92
N LEU A 21 -33.70 37.27 -29.42
CA LEU A 21 -34.66 36.21 -29.78
C LEU A 21 -34.07 34.77 -29.80
N PHE A 22 -34.94 33.77 -30.03
CA PHE A 22 -34.74 32.31 -29.86
C PHE A 22 -34.14 31.58 -31.09
N PRO A 23 -33.68 30.31 -30.97
CA PRO A 23 -33.07 29.55 -32.07
C PRO A 23 -34.07 28.81 -32.99
N PRO A 24 -33.69 28.50 -34.25
CA PRO A 24 -34.48 27.70 -35.20
C PRO A 24 -34.08 26.22 -35.25
N SER A 25 -34.86 25.42 -35.98
CA SER A 25 -34.68 23.98 -36.27
C SER A 25 -35.00 23.67 -37.75
N ILE A 26 -34.90 22.40 -38.19
CA ILE A 26 -35.27 21.87 -39.55
C ILE A 26 -34.19 22.22 -40.62
N SER A 27 -33.85 21.44 -41.68
CA SER A 27 -34.46 20.27 -42.38
C SER A 27 -33.42 19.26 -42.95
N ILE A 28 -33.93 18.10 -43.40
CA ILE A 28 -33.25 17.04 -44.19
C ILE A 28 -33.28 17.37 -45.71
N PRO A 29 -32.30 16.87 -46.50
CA PRO A 29 -32.58 16.34 -47.86
C PRO A 29 -32.01 14.92 -48.10
N SER A 30 -32.44 14.27 -49.19
CA SER A 30 -32.40 12.80 -49.36
C SER A 30 -31.36 12.24 -50.35
N SER A 31 -31.08 10.93 -50.24
CA SER A 31 -30.18 10.12 -51.10
C SER A 31 -30.71 9.84 -52.52
N PRO A 32 -29.86 9.35 -53.44
CA PRO A 32 -30.16 8.05 -54.09
C PRO A 32 -28.96 7.17 -54.56
N LEU A 33 -29.04 5.83 -54.31
CA LEU A 33 -28.61 4.69 -55.18
C LEU A 33 -27.10 4.54 -55.60
N LEU A 34 -26.49 3.38 -55.90
CA LEU A 34 -26.81 1.92 -55.79
C LEU A 34 -25.52 1.05 -55.90
N HIS A 35 -25.67 -0.29 -55.81
CA HIS A 35 -24.67 -1.39 -55.95
C HIS A 35 -23.68 -1.60 -54.77
N ARG A 36 -23.15 -2.81 -54.51
CA ARG A 36 -23.23 -4.10 -55.24
C ARG A 36 -23.46 -5.31 -54.31
N THR A 37 -23.83 -6.46 -54.89
CA THR A 37 -24.30 -7.71 -54.28
C THR A 37 -23.21 -8.60 -53.63
N ARG A 38 -23.65 -9.55 -52.79
CA ARG A 38 -22.83 -10.65 -52.23
C ARG A 38 -23.66 -11.94 -52.17
N HIS A 39 -23.15 -13.04 -52.75
CA HIS A 39 -23.72 -14.39 -52.65
C HIS A 39 -22.60 -15.43 -52.45
N GLU A 40 -22.75 -16.21 -51.37
CA GLU A 40 -22.81 -17.68 -51.32
C GLU A 40 -21.85 -18.58 -52.12
N SER A 41 -21.12 -19.44 -51.39
CA SER A 41 -21.27 -20.91 -51.43
C SER A 41 -20.41 -21.59 -50.35
N SER A 42 -20.70 -22.86 -50.02
CA SER A 42 -19.96 -23.70 -49.06
C SER A 42 -19.87 -25.13 -49.63
N PRO A 43 -18.89 -25.96 -49.20
CA PRO A 43 -19.23 -26.96 -48.17
C PRO A 43 -18.11 -27.23 -47.14
N GLY A 44 -18.46 -27.97 -46.06
CA GLY A 44 -17.52 -28.45 -45.02
C GLY A 44 -16.80 -29.77 -45.38
N PRO A 45 -16.21 -30.52 -44.41
CA PRO A 45 -16.91 -30.95 -43.17
C PRO A 45 -16.12 -30.80 -41.84
N PHE A 46 -16.78 -31.18 -40.73
CA PHE A 46 -16.31 -31.15 -39.32
C PHE A 46 -15.78 -32.54 -38.85
N PRO A 47 -14.98 -32.64 -37.77
CA PRO A 47 -15.49 -32.73 -36.38
C PRO A 47 -14.73 -31.88 -35.31
N PRO A 48 -15.30 -31.63 -34.11
CA PRO A 48 -14.70 -30.81 -33.02
C PRO A 48 -14.35 -31.59 -31.73
N LEU A 49 -13.60 -30.97 -30.79
CA LEU A 49 -13.79 -31.09 -29.31
C LEU A 49 -12.73 -30.36 -28.43
N SER A 50 -13.22 -29.69 -27.37
CA SER A 50 -12.62 -29.42 -26.02
C SER A 50 -12.10 -27.99 -25.71
N PRO A 51 -12.07 -27.55 -24.41
CA PRO A 51 -13.15 -27.62 -23.40
C PRO A 51 -13.32 -26.32 -22.54
N PRO A 52 -14.46 -26.14 -21.84
CA PRO A 52 -14.67 -25.11 -20.80
C PRO A 52 -14.36 -25.62 -19.34
N PRO A 53 -14.27 -24.74 -18.32
CA PRO A 53 -13.78 -25.06 -16.96
C PRO A 53 -14.76 -25.82 -16.02
N PRO A 54 -14.29 -26.40 -14.90
CA PRO A 54 -15.02 -27.39 -14.10
C PRO A 54 -15.91 -26.85 -12.93
N PRO A 55 -16.89 -27.65 -12.45
CA PRO A 55 -17.76 -27.36 -11.30
C PRO A 55 -17.22 -27.90 -9.94
N PRO A 56 -17.81 -27.48 -8.79
CA PRO A 56 -17.43 -27.95 -7.45
C PRO A 56 -17.95 -29.36 -7.08
N PRO A 57 -17.36 -30.03 -6.06
CA PRO A 57 -17.66 -31.42 -5.68
C PRO A 57 -18.92 -31.61 -4.79
N PRO A 58 -19.44 -32.86 -4.64
CA PRO A 58 -20.79 -33.14 -4.11
C PRO A 58 -20.87 -33.51 -2.61
N VAL A 59 -22.11 -33.52 -2.10
CA VAL A 59 -22.52 -34.09 -0.80
C VAL A 59 -23.20 -35.45 -1.03
N PRO A 60 -22.98 -36.49 -0.21
CA PRO A 60 -23.60 -37.80 -0.38
C PRO A 60 -25.04 -37.90 0.19
N GLU A 61 -25.91 -38.65 -0.49
CA GLU A 61 -27.25 -39.04 -0.01
C GLU A 61 -27.25 -40.36 0.77
N SER A 62 -28.27 -40.58 1.62
CA SER A 62 -28.69 -41.94 1.98
C SER A 62 -30.18 -42.05 2.38
N LEU A 63 -31.00 -42.48 1.40
CA LEU A 63 -32.06 -43.50 1.51
C LEU A 63 -33.25 -43.35 2.50
N HIS A 64 -34.47 -43.38 1.92
CA HIS A 64 -35.67 -44.14 2.36
C HIS A 64 -36.31 -43.87 3.76
N ASN A 65 -37.65 -43.82 3.96
CA ASN A 65 -38.68 -44.70 3.39
C ASN A 65 -40.15 -44.18 3.54
N HIS A 66 -41.03 -44.68 2.64
CA HIS A 66 -42.50 -44.92 2.68
C HIS A 66 -43.55 -44.03 3.39
N HIS A 67 -44.71 -43.93 2.70
CA HIS A 67 -46.05 -43.58 3.22
C HIS A 67 -46.62 -44.65 4.18
N GLU A 68 -47.49 -44.26 5.12
CA GLU A 68 -48.80 -44.94 5.34
C GLU A 68 -49.83 -44.10 6.14
N SER A 69 -51.07 -44.58 6.20
CA SER A 69 -52.25 -44.04 6.92
C SER A 69 -53.25 -45.20 7.14
N PRO A 70 -54.22 -45.19 8.10
CA PRO A 70 -54.77 -44.06 8.86
C PRO A 70 -55.04 -44.33 10.39
N SER A 71 -55.91 -43.50 10.99
CA SER A 71 -56.65 -43.52 12.29
C SER A 71 -57.12 -44.91 12.83
N PRO A 72 -57.56 -45.09 14.12
CA PRO A 72 -58.28 -44.10 14.96
C PRO A 72 -58.21 -44.20 16.54
N LEU A 73 -59.07 -43.39 17.20
CA LEU A 73 -59.70 -43.51 18.55
C LEU A 73 -59.03 -42.95 19.84
N THR A 74 -59.64 -41.85 20.35
CA THR A 74 -59.87 -41.47 21.78
C THR A 74 -58.67 -41.18 22.70
N SER A 75 -58.67 -40.14 23.57
CA SER A 75 -59.81 -39.58 24.31
C SER A 75 -59.64 -38.12 24.83
N ARG A 76 -60.78 -37.51 25.21
CA ARG A 76 -60.99 -36.36 26.14
C ARG A 76 -60.24 -35.03 25.92
N TYR A 77 -61.02 -34.02 25.50
CA TYR A 77 -60.70 -32.59 25.58
C TYR A 77 -60.69 -32.03 27.03
N ARG A 78 -59.78 -31.08 27.28
CA ARG A 78 -60.13 -29.78 27.89
C ARG A 78 -59.48 -28.67 27.06
N ARG A 79 -60.13 -27.50 26.97
CA ARG A 79 -59.55 -26.31 26.35
C ARG A 79 -58.81 -25.51 27.41
N ASP A 80 -57.63 -25.02 27.06
CA ASP A 80 -57.17 -23.67 27.38
C ASP A 80 -56.42 -23.13 26.16
N SER A 81 -56.47 -21.82 25.91
CA SER A 81 -55.92 -21.21 24.69
C SER A 81 -55.72 -19.71 24.83
N TYR A 82 -54.47 -19.26 24.93
CA TYR A 82 -53.91 -18.04 24.29
C TYR A 82 -52.37 -18.19 24.22
N PRO A 83 -51.66 -17.55 23.27
CA PRO A 83 -50.30 -17.95 22.89
C PRO A 83 -49.19 -17.20 23.63
N GLY A 84 -48.00 -17.82 23.67
CA GLY A 84 -46.70 -17.14 23.84
C GLY A 84 -46.12 -16.71 22.48
N PRO A 85 -44.78 -16.74 22.25
CA PRO A 85 -43.71 -17.26 23.13
C PRO A 85 -42.50 -16.30 23.28
N PHE A 86 -41.55 -16.67 24.15
CA PHE A 86 -40.11 -16.85 23.84
C PHE A 86 -39.39 -17.46 25.07
N PRO A 87 -38.18 -18.04 24.97
CA PRO A 87 -37.93 -19.35 25.58
C PRO A 87 -36.98 -19.35 26.77
N SER A 88 -37.16 -20.34 27.64
CA SER A 88 -36.27 -20.63 28.76
C SER A 88 -34.99 -21.35 28.31
N PHE A 89 -33.84 -20.96 28.88
CA PHE A 89 -32.63 -21.78 28.92
C PHE A 89 -32.25 -22.11 30.37
N LEU A 90 -31.49 -23.20 30.55
CA LEU A 90 -31.27 -23.86 31.83
C LEU A 90 -30.14 -23.22 32.65
N SER A 91 -30.26 -23.26 33.98
CA SER A 91 -29.20 -22.85 34.92
C SER A 91 -28.49 -24.09 35.51
N PRO A 92 -27.14 -24.10 35.61
CA PRO A 92 -26.42 -25.05 36.46
C PRO A 92 -26.39 -24.61 37.93
N SER A 93 -26.12 -25.55 38.83
CA SER A 93 -26.04 -25.35 40.29
C SER A 93 -24.63 -24.99 40.79
N SER A 94 -24.56 -24.40 41.98
CA SER A 94 -23.32 -24.01 42.67
C SER A 94 -23.04 -24.85 43.93
N SER A 95 -21.76 -25.09 44.20
CA SER A 95 -21.23 -25.64 45.48
C SER A 95 -19.75 -25.28 45.64
N ASP A 96 -19.33 -24.94 46.86
CA ASP A 96 -18.08 -24.22 47.19
C ASP A 96 -16.95 -25.12 47.82
N PRO A 97 -15.72 -24.61 48.09
CA PRO A 97 -14.46 -25.38 48.34
C PRO A 97 -14.17 -25.55 49.88
N PRO A 98 -12.92 -25.70 50.45
CA PRO A 98 -11.53 -25.93 49.97
C PRO A 98 -10.87 -27.15 50.72
N PRO A 99 -9.61 -27.21 51.27
CA PRO A 99 -8.29 -26.55 51.02
C PRO A 99 -7.00 -27.46 51.02
N LEU A 100 -5.88 -26.97 50.42
CA LEU A 100 -4.45 -27.32 50.70
C LEU A 100 -3.99 -28.80 50.40
N THR A 101 -2.71 -29.19 50.27
CA THR A 101 -1.44 -28.75 50.92
C THR A 101 -0.17 -29.05 50.06
N ILE A 102 0.96 -28.44 50.46
CA ILE A 102 2.36 -28.47 49.93
C ILE A 102 3.04 -29.87 49.92
N TYR A 103 3.99 -30.10 48.99
CA TYR A 103 5.25 -30.83 49.27
C TYR A 103 6.45 -30.29 48.45
N HIS A 104 7.69 -30.61 48.87
CA HIS A 104 8.97 -30.08 48.38
C HIS A 104 9.96 -31.21 47.99
N THR A 105 11.16 -30.82 47.49
CA THR A 105 12.45 -31.58 47.38
C THR A 105 12.63 -32.60 46.24
N ARG A 106 13.86 -32.95 45.79
CA ARG A 106 15.18 -32.25 45.67
C ARG A 106 16.18 -33.12 44.85
N ASN A 107 17.15 -32.47 44.19
CA ASN A 107 18.41 -32.91 43.53
C ASN A 107 18.86 -34.39 43.50
N GLU A 108 19.46 -34.81 42.37
CA GLU A 108 20.79 -35.47 42.21
C GLU A 108 21.14 -35.54 40.68
N THR A 109 22.01 -34.70 40.11
CA THR A 109 23.49 -34.80 39.89
C THR A 109 24.04 -35.73 38.78
N CYS A 110 24.21 -35.15 37.57
CA CYS A 110 25.39 -35.27 36.65
C CYS A 110 25.79 -36.64 36.02
N PRO A 111 26.64 -36.68 34.96
CA PRO A 111 27.27 -35.59 34.17
C PRO A 111 26.86 -35.58 32.66
N GLY A 112 27.49 -34.69 31.86
CA GLY A 112 27.30 -34.58 30.40
C GLY A 112 28.16 -35.55 29.55
N PRO A 113 28.40 -35.28 28.23
CA PRO A 113 28.83 -33.97 27.73
C PRO A 113 28.06 -33.38 26.53
N PHE A 114 28.46 -32.14 26.19
CA PHE A 114 28.06 -31.26 25.08
C PHE A 114 27.70 -31.89 23.73
N PHE A 115 26.71 -31.28 23.05
CA PHE A 115 26.83 -30.83 21.65
C PHE A 115 25.88 -29.65 21.39
N ASP A 116 26.42 -28.52 20.92
CA ASP A 116 25.66 -27.40 20.36
C ASP A 116 25.58 -27.53 18.83
N THR A 117 24.44 -27.16 18.24
CA THR A 117 24.30 -27.00 16.79
C THR A 117 23.48 -25.75 16.44
N GLN A 118 24.12 -24.58 16.43
CA GLN A 118 23.65 -23.44 15.64
C GLN A 118 24.12 -23.60 14.19
N THR A 119 23.20 -23.46 13.23
CA THR A 119 23.51 -23.50 11.79
C THR A 119 23.96 -22.14 11.28
N TYR A 120 25.26 -21.85 11.37
CA TYR A 120 25.90 -20.79 10.57
C TYR A 120 26.44 -21.34 9.25
N TYR A 121 26.08 -20.72 8.13
CA TYR A 121 26.67 -21.01 6.83
C TYR A 121 27.88 -20.10 6.57
N HIS A 122 29.08 -20.66 6.58
CA HIS A 122 30.25 -20.01 6.00
C HIS A 122 31.14 -21.06 5.29
N HIS A 123 31.73 -20.66 4.16
CA HIS A 123 32.46 -21.58 3.27
C HIS A 123 33.96 -21.54 3.60
N HIS A 124 34.55 -22.72 3.86
CA HIS A 124 35.97 -22.86 4.12
C HIS A 124 36.71 -23.28 2.85
N HIS A 125 37.69 -22.49 2.41
CA HIS A 125 38.81 -23.04 1.66
C HIS A 125 39.75 -23.79 2.60
N HIS A 126 40.37 -24.86 2.09
CA HIS A 126 41.44 -25.60 2.77
C HIS A 126 42.64 -25.72 1.83
N HIS A 127 43.83 -25.41 2.35
CA HIS A 127 45.10 -25.80 1.73
C HIS A 127 45.42 -27.27 2.07
N HIS A 128 46.22 -27.89 1.20
CA HIS A 128 47.13 -28.96 1.60
C HIS A 128 48.42 -28.88 0.78
N GLU A 129 49.57 -29.06 1.44
CA GLU A 129 50.90 -29.06 0.82
C GLU A 129 51.35 -30.49 0.46
N SER A 130 52.32 -30.61 -0.46
CA SER A 130 53.21 -31.76 -0.55
C SER A 130 54.49 -31.45 -1.37
N ASP A 131 55.55 -31.14 -0.63
CA ASP A 131 56.99 -31.39 -0.86
C ASP A 131 57.76 -30.97 -2.13
N GLU A 132 59.07 -30.77 -1.90
CA GLU A 132 60.11 -30.22 -2.79
C GLU A 132 60.91 -31.35 -3.52
N PRO A 133 61.77 -31.07 -4.53
CA PRO A 133 63.09 -30.51 -4.22
C PRO A 133 63.64 -29.46 -5.22
N SER A 134 64.42 -28.55 -4.67
CA SER A 134 65.10 -27.45 -5.34
C SER A 134 66.27 -27.89 -6.25
N SER A 135 66.52 -27.11 -7.31
CA SER A 135 67.83 -27.03 -7.95
C SER A 135 68.15 -25.58 -8.32
N SER A 136 69.30 -25.09 -7.86
CA SER A 136 69.65 -23.66 -7.92
C SER A 136 70.41 -23.30 -9.21
N THR A 137 70.04 -22.21 -9.87
CA THR A 137 70.94 -21.46 -10.77
C THR A 137 70.67 -19.96 -10.64
N SER A 138 71.73 -19.15 -10.50
CA SER A 138 71.63 -17.73 -10.15
C SER A 138 71.43 -16.82 -11.37
N SER A 139 70.36 -16.02 -11.37
CA SER A 139 70.09 -14.93 -12.32
C SER A 139 69.63 -13.66 -11.60
N SER A 140 70.01 -12.48 -12.12
CA SER A 140 69.81 -11.19 -11.44
C SER A 140 68.35 -10.71 -11.41
N PRO A 141 67.83 -10.21 -10.27
CA PRO A 141 66.45 -9.76 -10.14
C PRO A 141 66.27 -8.31 -10.66
N PHE A 142 65.98 -8.15 -11.96
CA PHE A 142 65.70 -6.81 -12.54
C PHE A 142 64.59 -6.73 -13.60
N TYR A 143 63.84 -7.82 -13.85
CA TYR A 143 62.87 -7.89 -14.97
C TYR A 143 61.40 -8.20 -14.58
N HIS A 144 61.08 -8.42 -13.30
CA HIS A 144 59.76 -8.94 -12.91
C HIS A 144 58.67 -7.91 -12.54
N TYR A 145 58.91 -6.61 -12.67
CA TYR A 145 58.01 -5.56 -12.13
C TYR A 145 57.15 -4.80 -13.16
N THR A 146 57.00 -5.31 -14.39
CA THR A 146 56.21 -4.65 -15.46
C THR A 146 55.04 -5.49 -16.01
N ASN A 147 55.03 -6.81 -15.82
CA ASN A 147 54.10 -7.70 -16.52
C ASN A 147 52.82 -7.96 -15.72
N LYS A 148 52.08 -6.90 -15.35
CA LYS A 148 50.80 -7.03 -14.61
C LYS A 148 49.74 -5.96 -14.90
N SER A 149 49.80 -5.28 -16.05
CA SER A 149 48.80 -4.27 -16.48
C SER A 149 48.18 -4.56 -17.86
N THR A 150 48.88 -5.30 -18.73
CA THR A 150 48.36 -5.74 -20.04
C THR A 150 47.43 -6.95 -19.86
N LEU A 151 46.28 -6.76 -19.22
CA LEU A 151 45.29 -7.80 -18.94
C LEU A 151 44.62 -8.34 -20.21
N ASP A 152 44.11 -9.57 -20.10
CA ASP A 152 43.46 -10.32 -21.18
C ASP A 152 42.22 -9.63 -21.76
N LEU A 153 42.10 -9.69 -23.09
CA LEU A 153 40.90 -9.35 -23.86
C LEU A 153 39.61 -10.00 -23.35
N TYR A 154 39.72 -11.10 -22.59
CA TYR A 154 38.60 -11.88 -22.07
C TYR A 154 38.48 -11.91 -20.54
N GLY A 155 39.47 -11.41 -19.78
CA GLY A 155 39.44 -11.43 -18.31
C GLY A 155 38.50 -10.37 -17.71
N HIS A 156 38.38 -9.22 -18.37
CA HIS A 156 37.66 -8.05 -17.88
C HIS A 156 36.12 -8.18 -17.81
N GLU A 157 35.53 -9.23 -18.39
CA GLU A 157 34.06 -9.41 -18.40
C GLU A 157 33.47 -9.54 -16.99
N GLN A 158 34.20 -10.17 -16.05
CA GLN A 158 33.78 -10.30 -14.65
C GLN A 158 34.23 -9.12 -13.76
N GLU A 159 35.39 -8.49 -14.03
CA GLU A 159 35.94 -7.43 -13.17
C GLU A 159 35.32 -6.04 -13.40
N HIS A 160 34.82 -5.77 -14.61
CA HIS A 160 34.27 -4.45 -14.98
C HIS A 160 32.84 -4.49 -15.53
N GLU A 161 32.23 -5.68 -15.56
CA GLU A 161 30.86 -5.92 -16.05
C GLU A 161 30.62 -5.51 -17.51
N LEU A 162 31.68 -5.52 -18.32
CA LEU A 162 31.67 -5.08 -19.72
C LEU A 162 31.78 -6.31 -20.64
N SER A 163 30.70 -6.63 -21.36
CA SER A 163 30.67 -7.74 -22.31
C SER A 163 31.54 -7.45 -23.55
N TRP A 164 32.35 -8.41 -23.98
CA TRP A 164 33.13 -8.27 -25.21
C TRP A 164 32.21 -8.44 -26.45
N PRO A 165 32.16 -7.48 -27.39
CA PRO A 165 31.12 -7.42 -28.42
C PRO A 165 31.45 -8.20 -29.69
N PHE A 166 32.67 -8.72 -29.84
CA PHE A 166 33.08 -9.47 -31.04
C PHE A 166 33.17 -10.96 -30.70
N ASP A 167 32.97 -11.85 -31.67
CA ASP A 167 32.97 -13.29 -31.43
C ASP A 167 34.32 -13.73 -30.84
N LYS A 168 34.28 -14.61 -29.82
CA LYS A 168 35.49 -15.09 -29.14
C LYS A 168 36.30 -16.01 -30.06
N LEU A 169 37.60 -15.77 -30.15
CA LEU A 169 38.51 -16.53 -31.00
C LEU A 169 38.90 -17.86 -30.33
N ASN A 170 37.98 -18.82 -30.38
CA ASN A 170 38.14 -20.13 -29.73
C ASN A 170 39.09 -21.04 -30.52
N VAL A 171 40.40 -20.84 -30.36
CA VAL A 171 41.44 -21.61 -31.06
C VAL A 171 42.47 -22.13 -30.05
N ASP A 172 42.45 -23.44 -29.83
CA ASP A 172 43.37 -24.09 -28.87
C ASP A 172 44.83 -23.91 -29.28
N GLY A 173 45.60 -23.23 -28.43
CA GLY A 173 47.03 -22.97 -28.64
C GLY A 173 47.38 -21.67 -29.37
N LEU A 174 46.54 -20.64 -29.26
CA LEU A 174 46.91 -19.23 -29.47
C LEU A 174 46.62 -18.41 -28.21
N ASP A 175 47.52 -17.50 -27.86
CA ASP A 175 47.30 -16.50 -26.79
C ASP A 175 47.24 -15.06 -27.35
N HIS A 176 47.12 -14.07 -26.45
CA HIS A 176 47.08 -12.66 -26.85
C HIS A 176 48.43 -12.17 -27.41
N ASP A 177 49.55 -12.68 -26.93
CA ASP A 177 50.88 -12.29 -27.40
C ASP A 177 51.15 -12.82 -28.81
N ASP A 178 50.69 -14.03 -29.13
CA ASP A 178 50.68 -14.59 -30.48
C ASP A 178 49.86 -13.72 -31.45
N ILE A 179 48.63 -13.35 -31.09
CA ILE A 179 47.77 -12.49 -31.93
C ILE A 179 48.41 -11.11 -32.12
N LYS A 180 48.96 -10.53 -31.05
CA LYS A 180 49.63 -9.22 -31.06
C LYS A 180 50.90 -9.23 -31.91
N GLU A 181 51.74 -10.25 -31.80
CA GLU A 181 52.94 -10.36 -32.63
C GLU A 181 52.58 -10.65 -34.10
N THR A 182 51.58 -11.50 -34.39
CA THR A 182 51.08 -11.69 -35.75
C THR A 182 50.50 -10.40 -36.34
N ALA A 183 49.78 -9.60 -35.55
CA ALA A 183 49.30 -8.29 -35.98
C ALA A 183 50.47 -7.34 -36.31
N TYR A 184 51.54 -7.31 -35.51
CA TYR A 184 52.77 -6.57 -35.85
C TYR A 184 53.44 -7.11 -37.13
N GLU A 185 53.53 -8.43 -37.30
CA GLU A 185 54.07 -9.07 -38.50
C GLU A 185 53.30 -8.60 -39.76
N ILE A 186 51.97 -8.55 -39.71
CA ILE A 186 51.10 -8.02 -40.78
C ILE A 186 51.32 -6.52 -40.99
N PHE A 187 51.33 -5.72 -39.92
CA PHE A 187 51.51 -4.26 -39.98
C PHE A 187 52.85 -3.87 -40.61
N PHE A 188 53.94 -4.47 -40.16
CA PHE A 188 55.26 -4.22 -40.73
C PHE A 188 55.33 -4.67 -42.19
N THR A 189 54.76 -5.84 -42.52
CA THR A 189 54.68 -6.36 -43.89
C THR A 189 53.90 -5.44 -44.82
N ALA A 190 52.79 -4.86 -44.37
CA ALA A 190 51.99 -3.90 -45.13
C ALA A 190 52.70 -2.53 -45.29
N CYS A 191 53.30 -2.03 -44.21
CA CYS A 191 53.90 -0.70 -44.18
C CYS A 191 55.27 -0.62 -44.87
N ARG A 192 55.90 -1.74 -45.25
CA ARG A 192 57.27 -1.84 -45.82
C ARG A 192 57.58 -0.90 -47.00
N SER A 193 56.58 -0.51 -47.79
CA SER A 193 56.71 0.40 -48.95
C SER A 193 56.60 1.88 -48.59
N SER A 194 56.34 2.22 -47.33
CA SER A 194 56.16 3.59 -46.87
C SER A 194 57.51 4.33 -46.76
N PRO A 195 57.66 5.53 -47.34
CA PRO A 195 58.82 6.38 -47.10
C PRO A 195 59.09 6.58 -45.61
N GLY A 196 60.36 6.52 -45.19
CA GLY A 196 60.78 6.73 -43.80
C GLY A 196 60.53 5.57 -42.82
N PHE A 197 59.49 4.75 -43.02
CA PHE A 197 58.98 3.78 -42.03
C PHE A 197 60.01 2.77 -41.51
N GLY A 198 60.78 2.12 -42.39
CA GLY A 198 61.70 1.02 -42.00
C GLY A 198 63.12 1.44 -41.59
N GLY A 199 63.53 2.67 -41.91
CA GLY A 199 64.85 3.23 -41.59
C GLY A 199 66.05 2.58 -42.31
N ARG A 200 66.52 3.25 -43.38
CA ARG A 200 67.53 2.87 -44.40
C ARG A 200 66.94 2.27 -45.68
N SER A 201 67.52 2.66 -46.82
CA SER A 201 67.16 2.23 -48.19
C SER A 201 65.79 2.64 -48.73
N ALA A 202 65.41 3.91 -48.55
CA ALA A 202 64.62 4.58 -49.58
C ALA A 202 65.56 4.90 -50.76
N ILE A 203 65.55 4.08 -51.82
CA ILE A 203 66.38 4.30 -53.01
C ILE A 203 65.68 5.33 -53.91
N THR A 204 66.35 6.44 -54.19
CA THR A 204 65.79 7.59 -54.92
C THR A 204 65.51 7.26 -56.39
N PHE A 205 64.28 6.85 -56.71
CA PHE A 205 63.82 6.76 -58.10
C PHE A 205 63.49 8.14 -58.65
N TYR A 206 64.36 8.65 -59.51
CA TYR A 206 64.05 9.79 -60.38
C TYR A 206 62.98 9.38 -61.40
N SER A 207 61.74 9.84 -61.20
CA SER A 207 60.74 9.86 -62.27
C SER A 207 60.91 11.16 -63.07
N LYS A 208 61.15 11.05 -64.38
CA LYS A 208 61.15 12.22 -65.28
C LYS A 208 59.73 12.48 -65.76
N HIS A 209 59.13 13.59 -65.31
CA HIS A 209 58.34 14.45 -66.18
C HIS A 209 58.35 15.89 -65.66
N GLU A 210 58.12 16.84 -66.57
CA GLU A 210 58.10 18.29 -66.34
C GLU A 210 56.85 18.69 -65.49
N ASN A 211 56.76 19.84 -64.83
CA ASN A 211 57.31 21.15 -65.20
C ASN A 211 57.51 22.10 -63.98
N ASN A 212 58.44 23.06 -64.12
CA ASN A 212 58.68 24.29 -63.34
C ASN A 212 58.14 24.44 -61.89
N GLY A 213 59.08 24.39 -60.92
CA GLY A 213 59.68 25.64 -60.41
C GLY A 213 59.13 26.27 -59.12
N ASN A 214 59.83 26.04 -58.00
CA ASN A 214 60.46 27.13 -57.24
C ASN A 214 61.62 26.57 -56.38
N GLU A 215 62.69 27.34 -56.19
CA GLU A 215 63.78 26.97 -55.27
C GLU A 215 63.48 27.47 -53.85
N GLY A 216 63.83 26.68 -52.84
CA GLY A 216 63.57 26.99 -51.43
C GLY A 216 64.45 26.17 -50.50
N THR A 217 65.48 26.81 -49.94
CA THR A 217 66.50 26.22 -49.05
C THR A 217 65.90 25.46 -47.87
N GLY A 218 66.37 24.23 -47.66
CA GLY A 218 65.93 23.40 -46.54
C GLY A 218 66.42 23.91 -45.19
N SER A 219 65.51 23.97 -44.21
CA SER A 219 65.82 24.14 -42.79
C SER A 219 64.87 23.26 -41.97
N SER A 220 65.42 22.25 -41.27
CA SER A 220 64.64 21.30 -40.47
C SER A 220 64.30 21.89 -39.10
N VAL A 221 63.31 22.80 -39.07
CA VAL A 221 62.73 23.33 -37.84
C VAL A 221 61.78 22.28 -37.24
N PRO A 222 61.85 21.95 -35.94
CA PRO A 222 60.93 21.01 -35.30
C PRO A 222 59.56 21.66 -35.09
N VAL A 223 58.66 21.51 -36.06
CA VAL A 223 57.25 21.91 -35.89
C VAL A 223 56.57 20.92 -34.96
N SER A 224 56.08 21.43 -33.82
CA SER A 224 55.26 20.66 -32.88
C SER A 224 53.86 20.45 -33.46
N HIS A 225 53.73 19.47 -34.36
CA HIS A 225 52.46 19.11 -34.98
C HIS A 225 51.47 18.56 -33.95
N THR A 226 50.55 19.41 -33.50
CA THR A 226 49.38 18.98 -32.70
C THR A 226 48.56 17.96 -33.49
N SER A 227 48.36 16.75 -32.95
CA SER A 227 47.55 15.71 -33.58
C SER A 227 46.15 16.21 -34.00
N ARG A 228 45.72 15.85 -35.21
CA ARG A 228 44.39 16.17 -35.73
C ARG A 228 43.33 15.30 -35.05
N VAL A 229 43.63 14.01 -34.88
CA VAL A 229 42.74 13.05 -34.20
C VAL A 229 42.50 13.48 -32.76
N LYS A 230 43.55 13.81 -32.00
CA LYS A 230 43.39 14.30 -30.62
C LYS A 230 42.58 15.60 -30.56
N ARG A 231 42.84 16.58 -31.45
CA ARG A 231 42.04 17.82 -31.52
C ARG A 231 40.57 17.54 -31.83
N ALA A 232 40.28 16.64 -32.76
CA ALA A 232 38.91 16.33 -33.17
C ALA A 232 38.10 15.60 -32.07
N LEU A 233 38.79 14.84 -31.21
CA LEU A 233 38.19 14.04 -30.14
C LEU A 233 38.31 14.68 -28.74
N GLY A 234 38.89 15.89 -28.62
CA GLY A 234 39.08 16.59 -27.35
C GLY A 234 40.21 16.06 -26.45
N LEU A 235 41.05 15.14 -26.94
CA LEU A 235 42.01 14.38 -26.15
C LEU A 235 43.27 15.18 -25.78
N LYS A 236 43.78 14.94 -24.56
CA LYS A 236 44.99 15.55 -23.99
C LYS A 236 46.25 15.32 -24.82
N MET A 237 47.09 16.36 -24.93
CA MET A 237 48.46 16.29 -25.47
C MET A 237 49.41 15.75 -24.40
N LEU A 238 50.36 14.88 -24.77
CA LEU A 238 51.40 14.46 -23.82
C LEU A 238 52.40 15.61 -23.59
N ARG A 239 53.01 15.64 -22.40
CA ARG A 239 54.04 16.65 -22.06
C ARG A 239 55.40 16.40 -22.74
N SER A 240 55.58 15.22 -23.33
CA SER A 240 56.75 14.81 -24.12
C SER A 240 56.38 13.52 -24.88
N SER A 241 56.70 13.45 -26.17
CA SER A 241 56.30 12.31 -27.02
C SER A 241 57.06 11.03 -26.65
N LEU A 242 56.55 9.85 -27.03
CA LEU A 242 57.22 8.57 -26.73
C LEU A 242 58.65 8.54 -27.31
N SER A 243 58.78 9.05 -28.54
CA SER A 243 60.07 9.18 -29.25
C SER A 243 61.09 10.02 -28.48
N GLN A 244 60.66 10.97 -27.64
CA GLN A 244 61.51 11.74 -26.74
C GLN A 244 61.74 11.02 -25.41
N ARG A 245 60.70 10.41 -24.82
CA ARG A 245 60.74 9.76 -23.50
C ARG A 245 61.61 8.51 -23.45
N ILE A 246 61.84 7.81 -24.58
CA ILE A 246 62.76 6.66 -24.62
C ILE A 246 64.20 7.09 -24.89
N MET A 247 64.42 8.17 -25.66
CA MET A 247 65.76 8.73 -25.91
C MET A 247 66.48 9.07 -24.60
N THR A 248 65.79 9.71 -23.66
CA THR A 248 66.35 10.10 -22.36
C THR A 248 66.66 8.93 -21.42
N VAL A 249 66.07 7.75 -21.63
CA VAL A 249 66.33 6.54 -20.81
C VAL A 249 67.57 5.77 -21.30
N SER A 250 67.93 5.89 -22.58
CA SER A 250 69.09 5.21 -23.18
C SER A 250 70.46 5.82 -22.83
N ASP A 251 70.50 6.89 -22.03
CA ASP A 251 71.68 7.71 -21.74
C ASP A 251 71.77 8.02 -20.22
N GLY A 252 71.54 6.99 -19.38
CA GLY A 252 71.19 7.16 -17.96
C GLY A 252 71.73 6.11 -16.98
N GLY A 253 72.99 5.66 -17.15
CA GLY A 253 73.65 4.73 -16.22
C GLY A 253 74.24 5.43 -14.99
N GLY A 254 73.42 5.80 -13.99
CA GLY A 254 73.89 6.38 -12.73
C GLY A 254 72.77 7.07 -11.95
N GLY A 255 72.65 6.79 -10.64
CA GLY A 255 71.57 7.31 -9.80
C GLY A 255 71.85 8.71 -9.22
N GLY A 256 70.78 9.44 -8.91
CA GLY A 256 70.84 10.74 -8.22
C GLY A 256 69.44 11.26 -7.86
N ASN A 257 69.22 11.60 -6.59
CA ASN A 257 67.97 12.18 -6.09
C ASN A 257 68.10 13.70 -5.99
N GLY A 258 67.00 14.45 -6.08
CA GLY A 258 66.92 15.83 -5.58
C GLY A 258 66.36 16.88 -6.55
N SER A 259 65.56 17.78 -5.97
CA SER A 259 64.97 18.96 -6.62
C SER A 259 65.89 20.19 -6.54
N GLY A 260 65.63 21.21 -7.37
CA GLY A 260 66.09 22.59 -7.12
C GLY A 260 66.65 23.29 -8.36
N GLY A 261 66.23 24.55 -8.57
CA GLY A 261 66.78 25.42 -9.61
C GLY A 261 67.85 26.38 -9.06
N GLY A 262 68.73 26.85 -9.95
CA GLY A 262 69.79 27.81 -9.61
C GLY A 262 70.37 28.49 -10.87
N ARG A 263 71.00 29.65 -10.71
CA ARG A 263 71.57 30.47 -11.79
C ARG A 263 73.07 30.71 -11.60
N TRP A 264 73.73 31.01 -12.72
CA TRP A 264 74.96 31.83 -12.88
C TRP A 264 76.37 31.22 -12.73
N SER A 265 77.14 31.43 -13.81
CA SER A 265 78.52 31.96 -13.85
C SER A 265 79.76 31.08 -13.59
N SER A 266 80.43 30.74 -14.70
CA SER A 266 81.80 31.17 -15.05
C SER A 266 83.01 30.88 -14.12
N ALA A 267 83.88 29.94 -14.51
CA ALA A 267 85.35 30.10 -14.62
C ALA A 267 86.04 28.87 -15.27
N PRO A 268 87.24 28.97 -15.89
CA PRO A 268 87.84 27.86 -16.67
C PRO A 268 89.20 27.33 -16.17
N CYS A 269 89.45 26.05 -16.43
CA CYS A 269 90.75 25.36 -16.62
C CYS A 269 90.44 24.01 -17.30
N SER A 270 91.24 23.32 -18.11
CA SER A 270 92.50 23.47 -18.86
C SER A 270 93.05 22.01 -19.03
N PRO A 271 93.76 21.63 -20.12
CA PRO A 271 93.46 20.32 -20.73
C PRO A 271 94.64 19.34 -20.96
N MET A 272 94.42 18.07 -20.63
CA MET A 272 95.11 16.87 -21.17
C MET A 272 94.25 15.62 -20.79
N SER A 273 94.19 14.50 -21.50
CA SER A 273 94.98 13.96 -22.62
C SER A 273 94.10 13.31 -23.70
N ARG A 274 94.55 13.29 -24.96
CA ARG A 274 93.87 12.59 -26.08
C ARG A 274 93.87 11.07 -25.90
N ALA A 275 92.71 10.45 -26.15
CA ALA A 275 92.59 9.14 -26.78
C ALA A 275 91.66 9.28 -28.00
N MET A 276 91.92 8.58 -29.10
CA MET A 276 91.13 8.71 -30.33
C MET A 276 89.79 7.97 -30.22
N GLN A 277 88.68 8.68 -30.44
CA GLN A 277 87.41 8.08 -30.82
C GLN A 277 86.85 8.78 -32.08
N SER A 278 86.15 8.01 -32.92
CA SER A 278 85.64 8.44 -34.22
C SER A 278 84.51 9.48 -34.12
N PRO A 279 84.35 10.39 -35.10
CA PRO A 279 83.23 11.32 -35.13
C PRO A 279 81.88 10.59 -35.14
N GLY A 280 80.88 11.20 -34.48
CA GLY A 280 79.71 10.48 -33.97
C GLY A 280 78.82 9.82 -35.01
N ARG A 281 78.24 8.67 -34.63
CA ARG A 281 76.95 8.25 -35.19
C ARG A 281 75.89 9.28 -34.76
N PRO A 282 75.05 9.81 -35.67
CA PRO A 282 73.89 10.58 -35.26
C PRO A 282 72.95 9.70 -34.41
N ARG A 283 72.47 10.23 -33.28
CA ARG A 283 71.49 9.54 -32.42
C ARG A 283 70.23 9.27 -33.25
N ARG A 284 69.87 8.00 -33.42
CA ARG A 284 68.85 7.56 -34.38
C ARG A 284 67.46 7.86 -33.85
N GLN A 285 66.76 8.84 -34.43
CA GLN A 285 65.32 9.03 -34.22
C GLN A 285 64.59 7.70 -34.42
N MET A 286 63.70 7.36 -33.49
CA MET A 286 62.86 6.17 -33.61
C MET A 286 61.98 6.31 -34.86
N THR A 287 61.96 5.28 -35.69
CA THR A 287 61.02 5.22 -36.81
C THR A 287 59.64 4.78 -36.31
N MET A 288 58.57 5.00 -37.08
CA MET A 288 57.24 4.52 -36.69
C MET A 288 57.18 2.99 -36.57
N ALA A 289 58.03 2.24 -37.28
CA ALA A 289 58.19 0.81 -37.05
C ALA A 289 58.77 0.50 -35.65
N ASP A 290 59.72 1.30 -35.18
CA ASP A 290 60.35 1.12 -33.87
C ASP A 290 59.41 1.55 -32.73
N VAL A 291 58.61 2.59 -32.93
CA VAL A 291 57.50 3.00 -32.04
C VAL A 291 56.47 1.87 -31.93
N MET A 292 55.97 1.37 -33.06
CA MET A 292 55.00 0.29 -33.09
C MET A 292 55.54 -0.99 -32.43
N ARG A 293 56.81 -1.35 -32.69
CA ARG A 293 57.46 -2.51 -32.07
C ARG A 293 57.46 -2.41 -30.55
N VAL A 294 57.79 -1.23 -30.00
CA VAL A 294 57.76 -1.00 -28.54
C VAL A 294 56.32 -1.09 -28.02
N GLN A 295 55.37 -0.44 -28.66
CA GLN A 295 53.96 -0.41 -28.21
C GLN A 295 53.28 -1.78 -28.27
N MET A 296 53.57 -2.58 -29.30
CA MET A 296 53.10 -3.97 -29.40
C MET A 296 53.98 -4.95 -28.60
N THR A 297 54.95 -4.47 -27.80
CA THR A 297 55.86 -5.25 -26.95
C THR A 297 56.70 -6.30 -27.69
N VAL A 298 56.84 -6.20 -29.02
CA VAL A 298 57.49 -7.21 -29.86
C VAL A 298 59.01 -7.22 -29.66
N SER A 299 59.60 -8.42 -29.53
CA SER A 299 61.03 -8.57 -29.27
C SER A 299 61.89 -8.00 -30.42
N GLU A 300 63.06 -7.43 -30.10
CA GLU A 300 64.01 -7.01 -31.14
C GLU A 300 64.55 -8.21 -31.94
N GLN A 301 64.60 -9.41 -31.33
CA GLN A 301 65.05 -10.62 -32.03
C GLN A 301 64.08 -11.00 -33.15
N SER A 302 62.77 -11.10 -32.85
CA SER A 302 61.74 -11.49 -33.82
C SER A 302 61.46 -10.40 -34.85
N ASP A 303 61.46 -9.10 -34.47
CA ASP A 303 61.47 -8.01 -35.44
C ASP A 303 62.70 -8.11 -36.37
N SER A 304 63.89 -8.41 -35.84
CA SER A 304 65.07 -8.60 -36.70
C SER A 304 64.93 -9.79 -37.66
N ARG A 305 64.28 -10.89 -37.22
CA ARG A 305 63.98 -12.07 -38.08
C ARG A 305 63.01 -11.67 -39.20
N LEU A 306 61.91 -11.01 -38.85
CA LEU A 306 60.91 -10.51 -39.79
C LEU A 306 61.55 -9.56 -40.82
N ARG A 307 62.27 -8.52 -40.37
CA ARG A 307 62.94 -7.55 -41.26
C ARG A 307 63.96 -8.23 -42.18
N LYS A 308 64.79 -9.16 -41.66
CA LYS A 308 65.74 -9.94 -42.49
C LYS A 308 65.01 -10.79 -43.53
N THR A 309 63.96 -11.50 -43.15
CA THR A 309 63.22 -12.39 -44.06
C THR A 309 62.51 -11.60 -45.16
N LEU A 310 61.75 -10.55 -44.83
CA LEU A 310 61.10 -9.70 -45.83
C LEU A 310 62.13 -9.04 -46.78
N MET A 311 63.29 -8.62 -46.27
CA MET A 311 64.39 -8.09 -47.10
C MET A 311 65.06 -9.15 -47.98
N ARG A 312 65.04 -10.44 -47.60
CA ARG A 312 65.56 -11.55 -48.42
C ARG A 312 64.57 -12.00 -49.49
N THR A 313 63.27 -11.97 -49.21
CA THR A 313 62.22 -12.58 -50.06
C THR A 313 61.56 -11.59 -51.02
N LEU A 314 61.38 -10.33 -50.61
CA LEU A 314 60.56 -9.36 -51.36
C LEU A 314 61.36 -8.27 -52.08
N VAL A 315 62.67 -8.14 -51.86
CA VAL A 315 63.54 -7.13 -52.52
C VAL A 315 63.66 -7.32 -54.04
N GLY A 316 63.31 -8.50 -54.56
CA GLY A 316 63.13 -8.74 -56.01
C GLY A 316 61.69 -8.61 -56.53
N GLN A 317 60.70 -8.38 -55.67
CA GLN A 317 59.26 -8.43 -55.99
C GLN A 317 58.52 -7.12 -55.65
N LEU A 318 59.10 -5.98 -56.02
CA LEU A 318 58.58 -4.63 -55.75
C LEU A 318 57.18 -4.33 -56.33
N GLY A 319 56.58 -5.23 -57.11
CA GLY A 319 55.21 -5.15 -57.62
C GLY A 319 54.14 -5.98 -56.90
N ARG A 320 54.50 -6.87 -55.94
CA ARG A 320 53.48 -7.63 -55.18
C ARG A 320 52.90 -6.79 -54.04
N GLN A 321 51.63 -6.42 -54.18
CA GLN A 321 50.78 -5.86 -53.13
C GLN A 321 50.86 -6.71 -51.85
N ALA A 322 50.80 -6.09 -50.67
CA ALA A 322 50.88 -6.83 -49.40
C ALA A 322 49.71 -7.83 -49.22
N GLU A 323 48.53 -7.48 -49.74
CA GLU A 323 47.31 -8.31 -49.79
C GLU A 323 47.43 -9.59 -50.65
N THR A 324 48.57 -9.85 -51.29
CA THR A 324 48.84 -11.07 -52.09
C THR A 324 49.78 -12.06 -51.37
N ILE A 325 50.08 -11.80 -50.09
CA ILE A 325 51.07 -12.54 -49.30
C ILE A 325 50.37 -13.27 -48.14
N ILE A 326 50.41 -14.60 -48.18
CA ILE A 326 50.07 -15.46 -47.04
C ILE A 326 51.27 -15.42 -46.09
N LEU A 327 51.27 -14.47 -45.16
CA LEU A 327 52.48 -14.15 -44.38
C LEU A 327 53.01 -15.34 -43.56
N PRO A 328 52.20 -16.12 -42.82
CA PRO A 328 52.69 -17.28 -42.07
C PRO A 328 53.35 -18.33 -42.97
N LEU A 329 52.80 -18.59 -44.16
CA LEU A 329 53.37 -19.52 -45.12
C LEU A 329 54.72 -19.04 -45.66
N GLU A 330 54.87 -17.75 -45.95
CA GLU A 330 56.14 -17.18 -46.40
C GLU A 330 57.20 -17.13 -45.29
N LEU A 331 56.79 -16.93 -44.03
CA LEU A 331 57.70 -17.03 -42.89
C LEU A 331 58.16 -18.48 -42.69
N LEU A 332 57.24 -19.46 -42.69
CA LEU A 332 57.53 -20.91 -42.60
C LEU A 332 58.44 -21.43 -43.73
N ARG A 333 58.40 -20.82 -44.92
CA ARG A 333 59.27 -21.17 -46.07
C ARG A 333 60.71 -20.70 -45.93
N HIS A 334 60.97 -19.68 -45.12
CA HIS A 334 62.24 -18.93 -45.16
C HIS A 334 62.98 -18.85 -43.82
N LEU A 335 62.27 -18.91 -42.69
CA LEU A 335 62.86 -18.98 -41.36
C LEU A 335 63.24 -20.43 -41.01
N LYS A 336 64.54 -20.65 -40.87
CA LYS A 336 65.14 -21.96 -40.53
C LYS A 336 65.32 -22.11 -39.01
N PRO A 337 65.38 -23.35 -38.48
CA PRO A 337 65.70 -23.59 -37.07
C PRO A 337 66.97 -22.87 -36.59
N SER A 338 67.96 -22.69 -37.48
CA SER A 338 69.23 -22.01 -37.20
C SER A 338 69.15 -20.48 -37.02
N GLU A 339 67.95 -19.87 -37.09
CA GLU A 339 67.75 -18.44 -36.76
C GLU A 339 67.04 -18.25 -35.40
N PHE A 340 66.90 -19.32 -34.61
CA PHE A 340 66.30 -19.36 -33.28
C PHE A 340 67.34 -19.82 -32.24
N ASN A 341 67.11 -19.51 -30.97
CA ASN A 341 68.07 -19.81 -29.90
C ASN A 341 68.10 -21.32 -29.57
N ASP A 342 66.94 -21.98 -29.65
CA ASP A 342 66.79 -23.42 -29.49
C ASP A 342 65.66 -24.02 -30.35
N SER A 343 65.51 -25.35 -30.31
CA SER A 343 64.50 -26.08 -31.09
C SER A 343 63.07 -26.02 -30.52
N HIS A 344 62.90 -25.59 -29.27
CA HIS A 344 61.60 -25.43 -28.62
C HIS A 344 61.00 -24.06 -28.98
N GLU A 345 61.80 -22.98 -28.95
CA GLU A 345 61.45 -21.67 -29.50
C GLU A 345 60.99 -21.80 -30.97
N TYR A 346 61.73 -22.57 -31.78
CA TYR A 346 61.33 -22.83 -33.17
C TYR A 346 60.00 -23.58 -33.30
N HIS A 347 59.75 -24.59 -32.46
CA HIS A 347 58.51 -25.37 -32.54
C HIS A 347 57.30 -24.58 -32.03
N LEU A 348 57.43 -23.78 -30.96
CA LEU A 348 56.39 -22.87 -30.49
C LEU A 348 56.06 -21.80 -31.53
N TRP A 349 57.06 -21.12 -32.08
CA TRP A 349 56.86 -20.16 -33.17
C TRP A 349 56.20 -20.81 -34.40
N GLN A 350 56.61 -22.04 -34.76
CA GLN A 350 55.98 -22.77 -35.86
C GLN A 350 54.52 -23.14 -35.53
N LYS A 351 54.19 -23.50 -34.29
CA LYS A 351 52.80 -23.73 -33.84
C LYS A 351 51.94 -22.47 -33.98
N ARG A 352 52.41 -21.28 -33.55
CA ARG A 352 51.71 -20.00 -33.80
C ARG A 352 51.35 -19.86 -35.28
N GLN A 353 52.35 -19.94 -36.16
CA GLN A 353 52.16 -19.70 -37.59
C GLN A 353 51.20 -20.74 -38.24
N LEU A 354 51.13 -21.96 -37.70
CA LEU A 354 50.15 -22.97 -38.11
C LEU A 354 48.74 -22.71 -37.54
N LYS A 355 48.62 -22.34 -36.26
CA LYS A 355 47.33 -22.06 -35.60
C LYS A 355 46.69 -20.76 -36.10
N ILE A 356 47.47 -19.75 -36.46
CA ILE A 356 46.98 -18.55 -37.17
C ILE A 356 46.37 -18.91 -38.53
N LEU A 357 46.97 -19.85 -39.27
CA LEU A 357 46.39 -20.36 -40.52
C LEU A 357 45.16 -21.25 -40.26
N GLU A 358 45.12 -22.03 -39.17
CA GLU A 358 43.92 -22.77 -38.74
C GLU A 358 42.75 -21.81 -38.48
N ALA A 359 43.00 -20.76 -37.68
CA ALA A 359 42.04 -19.72 -37.37
C ALA A 359 41.49 -19.05 -38.63
N GLY A 360 42.36 -18.49 -39.48
CA GLY A 360 41.96 -17.67 -40.62
C GLY A 360 41.49 -18.41 -41.88
N ILE A 361 41.85 -19.70 -42.05
CA ILE A 361 41.56 -20.47 -43.28
C ILE A 361 40.60 -21.64 -43.03
N LEU A 362 40.58 -22.24 -41.83
CA LEU A 362 39.77 -23.44 -41.55
C LEU A 362 38.60 -23.20 -40.60
N LEU A 363 38.75 -22.30 -39.62
CA LEU A 363 37.74 -22.02 -38.60
C LEU A 363 36.89 -20.80 -38.94
N HIS A 364 37.53 -19.69 -39.32
CA HIS A 364 36.89 -18.41 -39.61
C HIS A 364 37.27 -17.82 -40.98
N PRO A 365 37.16 -18.56 -42.10
CA PRO A 365 37.50 -18.05 -43.43
C PRO A 365 36.43 -17.09 -43.96
N SER A 366 36.85 -15.99 -44.62
CA SER A 366 35.92 -15.00 -45.20
C SER A 366 35.06 -15.54 -46.36
N ILE A 367 35.42 -16.71 -46.88
CA ILE A 367 34.66 -17.50 -47.86
C ILE A 367 34.50 -18.88 -47.21
N PRO A 368 33.28 -19.40 -46.97
CA PRO A 368 33.08 -20.68 -46.30
C PRO A 368 33.78 -21.86 -46.97
N VAL A 369 34.27 -22.82 -46.18
CA VAL A 369 34.95 -24.04 -46.64
C VAL A 369 34.05 -25.24 -46.36
N GLU A 370 33.71 -26.03 -47.39
CA GLU A 370 33.03 -27.31 -47.19
C GLU A 370 33.95 -28.30 -46.45
N ASN A 371 33.41 -29.03 -45.47
CA ASN A 371 34.20 -29.98 -44.69
C ASN A 371 34.71 -31.20 -45.49
N THR A 372 34.12 -31.45 -46.66
CA THR A 372 34.52 -32.43 -47.69
C THR A 372 35.71 -31.97 -48.54
N ASN A 373 36.18 -30.71 -48.40
CA ASN A 373 37.24 -30.17 -49.24
C ASN A 373 38.59 -30.83 -48.93
N THR A 374 39.20 -31.46 -49.95
CA THR A 374 40.45 -32.22 -49.80
C THR A 374 41.63 -31.38 -49.34
N PHE A 375 41.74 -30.12 -49.77
CA PHE A 375 42.79 -29.22 -49.28
C PHE A 375 42.60 -28.88 -47.79
N ALA A 376 41.34 -28.70 -47.35
CA ALA A 376 41.01 -28.42 -45.95
C ALA A 376 41.27 -29.62 -45.03
N MET A 377 40.95 -30.84 -45.48
CA MET A 377 41.29 -32.09 -44.77
C MET A 377 42.82 -32.23 -44.64
N ASN A 378 43.55 -32.12 -45.76
CA ASN A 378 45.01 -32.17 -45.77
C ASN A 378 45.64 -31.13 -44.82
N LEU A 379 45.09 -29.91 -44.76
CA LEU A 379 45.59 -28.85 -43.89
C LEU A 379 45.37 -29.19 -42.41
N ARG A 380 44.16 -29.64 -42.03
CA ARG A 380 43.83 -30.08 -40.65
C ARG A 380 44.72 -31.21 -40.17
N ASP A 381 44.93 -32.23 -41.00
CA ASP A 381 45.73 -33.39 -40.62
C ASP A 381 47.23 -33.05 -40.50
N ILE A 382 47.75 -32.12 -41.30
CA ILE A 382 49.12 -31.60 -41.16
C ILE A 382 49.26 -30.74 -39.90
N ILE A 383 48.28 -29.89 -39.57
CA ILE A 383 48.31 -29.08 -38.35
C ILE A 383 48.29 -29.98 -37.10
N ARG A 384 47.36 -30.94 -37.03
CA ARG A 384 47.30 -31.93 -35.93
C ARG A 384 48.61 -32.73 -35.81
N SER A 385 49.22 -33.12 -36.93
CA SER A 385 50.52 -33.79 -36.92
C SER A 385 51.65 -32.90 -36.37
N ALA A 386 51.57 -31.59 -36.60
CA ALA A 386 52.57 -30.63 -36.16
C ALA A 386 52.48 -30.27 -34.66
N GLU A 387 51.38 -30.62 -33.98
CA GLU A 387 51.24 -30.43 -32.53
C GLU A 387 52.24 -31.31 -31.76
N ALA A 388 52.52 -32.52 -32.24
CA ALA A 388 53.44 -33.47 -31.61
C ALA A 388 54.91 -33.32 -32.03
N LYS A 389 55.19 -32.80 -33.23
CA LYS A 389 56.56 -32.67 -33.79
C LYS A 389 56.65 -31.49 -34.77
N PRO A 390 57.75 -30.73 -34.84
CA PRO A 390 57.89 -29.69 -35.85
C PRO A 390 57.78 -30.21 -37.29
N LEU A 391 57.09 -29.44 -38.13
CA LEU A 391 56.92 -29.67 -39.57
C LEU A 391 58.26 -29.44 -40.29
N ASP A 392 58.66 -30.41 -41.12
CA ASP A 392 59.86 -30.30 -41.96
C ASP A 392 59.65 -29.26 -43.08
N THR A 393 60.31 -28.12 -42.95
CA THR A 393 60.29 -26.99 -43.90
C THR A 393 61.33 -27.12 -45.02
N GLY A 394 62.02 -28.27 -45.14
CA GLY A 394 63.03 -28.53 -46.16
C GLY A 394 62.48 -28.47 -47.60
N LYS A 395 63.31 -28.05 -48.55
CA LYS A 395 62.91 -27.87 -49.97
C LYS A 395 62.39 -29.15 -50.65
N ASN A 396 62.78 -30.32 -50.13
CA ASN A 396 62.38 -31.62 -50.65
C ASN A 396 61.19 -32.24 -49.87
N SER A 397 60.69 -31.56 -48.84
CA SER A 397 59.60 -32.04 -47.98
C SER A 397 58.27 -32.12 -48.74
N ASP A 398 57.77 -33.35 -48.92
CA ASP A 398 56.47 -33.59 -49.56
C ASP A 398 55.31 -33.10 -48.68
N THR A 399 55.45 -33.13 -47.34
CA THR A 399 54.46 -32.56 -46.42
C THR A 399 54.43 -31.04 -46.52
N MET A 400 55.58 -30.35 -46.62
CA MET A 400 55.61 -28.89 -46.84
C MET A 400 55.08 -28.49 -48.22
N ARG A 401 55.22 -29.36 -49.24
CA ARG A 401 54.61 -29.14 -50.57
C ARG A 401 53.10 -29.29 -50.53
N THR A 402 52.58 -30.34 -49.89
CA THR A 402 51.14 -30.56 -49.69
C THR A 402 50.51 -29.44 -48.84
N PHE A 403 51.15 -29.07 -47.74
CA PHE A 403 50.78 -27.91 -46.91
C PHE A 403 50.75 -26.62 -47.72
N SER A 404 51.84 -26.31 -48.44
CA SER A 404 51.94 -25.15 -49.32
C SER A 404 50.81 -25.07 -50.33
N ASN A 405 50.49 -26.18 -50.98
CA ASN A 405 49.44 -26.24 -51.99
C ASN A 405 48.07 -26.04 -51.35
N SER A 406 47.76 -26.73 -50.24
CA SER A 406 46.49 -26.57 -49.53
C SER A 406 46.26 -25.15 -49.04
N VAL A 407 47.26 -24.54 -48.39
CA VAL A 407 47.16 -23.16 -47.87
C VAL A 407 46.95 -22.15 -49.01
N VAL A 408 47.68 -22.27 -50.13
CA VAL A 408 47.50 -21.40 -51.30
C VAL A 408 46.13 -21.61 -51.95
N SER A 409 45.70 -22.85 -52.17
CA SER A 409 44.41 -23.17 -52.80
C SER A 409 43.19 -22.77 -51.95
N LEU A 410 43.33 -22.72 -50.62
CA LEU A 410 42.25 -22.27 -49.73
C LEU A 410 42.22 -20.74 -49.56
N ALA A 411 43.38 -20.07 -49.51
CA ALA A 411 43.47 -18.62 -49.33
C ALA A 411 43.31 -17.81 -50.63
N MET A 412 43.75 -18.32 -51.79
CA MET A 412 43.73 -17.61 -53.08
C MET A 412 42.53 -18.01 -53.95
N ARG A 413 41.34 -18.20 -53.35
CA ARG A 413 40.12 -18.62 -54.07
C ARG A 413 39.01 -17.57 -54.04
N SER A 414 38.24 -17.51 -55.13
CA SER A 414 36.99 -16.74 -55.22
C SER A 414 35.82 -17.53 -54.61
N PRO A 415 34.64 -16.89 -54.38
CA PRO A 415 33.43 -17.58 -53.92
C PRO A 415 33.00 -18.74 -54.81
N ASN A 416 33.33 -18.70 -56.11
CA ASN A 416 33.03 -19.75 -57.09
C ASN A 416 34.11 -20.86 -57.13
N GLY A 417 35.04 -20.90 -56.17
CA GLY A 417 36.12 -21.88 -56.09
C GLY A 417 37.28 -21.66 -57.08
N ALA A 418 37.12 -20.80 -58.08
CA ALA A 418 38.18 -20.47 -59.04
C ALA A 418 39.29 -19.62 -58.38
N PRO A 419 40.57 -19.72 -58.81
CA PRO A 419 41.66 -18.90 -58.29
C PRO A 419 41.43 -17.39 -58.44
N THR A 420 41.88 -16.61 -57.47
CA THR A 420 41.81 -15.13 -57.47
C THR A 420 43.17 -14.53 -57.08
N ASN A 421 43.31 -13.21 -57.27
CA ASN A 421 44.48 -12.43 -56.84
C ASN A 421 44.33 -11.87 -55.41
N ILE A 422 43.15 -11.94 -54.80
CA ILE A 422 42.90 -11.48 -53.42
C ILE A 422 43.24 -12.61 -52.44
N CYS A 423 43.95 -12.32 -51.35
CA CYS A 423 44.32 -13.34 -50.38
C CYS A 423 43.39 -13.34 -49.15
N HIS A 424 42.63 -14.41 -48.99
CA HIS A 424 41.63 -14.60 -47.95
C HIS A 424 42.15 -15.41 -46.74
N TRP A 425 43.33 -15.04 -46.20
CA TRP A 425 43.97 -15.78 -45.11
C TRP A 425 43.78 -15.17 -43.70
N ALA A 426 43.46 -13.87 -43.62
CA ALA A 426 43.32 -13.13 -42.37
C ALA A 426 42.18 -12.09 -42.38
N ASN A 427 41.29 -12.14 -43.37
CA ASN A 427 40.18 -11.19 -43.56
C ASN A 427 38.80 -11.76 -43.21
N GLY A 428 38.74 -12.93 -42.56
CA GLY A 428 37.51 -13.49 -42.02
C GLY A 428 37.27 -13.08 -40.57
N TYR A 429 36.00 -12.97 -40.20
CA TYR A 429 35.55 -12.56 -38.88
C TYR A 429 35.40 -13.78 -37.93
N PRO A 430 35.86 -13.71 -36.66
CA PRO A 430 36.36 -12.54 -35.96
C PRO A 430 37.89 -12.34 -36.02
N VAL A 431 38.65 -13.25 -36.66
CA VAL A 431 40.12 -13.25 -36.71
C VAL A 431 40.69 -11.88 -37.12
N ASN A 432 40.08 -11.26 -38.14
CA ASN A 432 40.50 -9.95 -38.61
C ASN A 432 40.31 -8.83 -37.57
N ILE A 433 39.24 -8.88 -36.77
CA ILE A 433 38.97 -7.88 -35.72
C ILE A 433 39.91 -8.07 -34.54
N HIS A 434 40.22 -9.30 -34.12
CA HIS A 434 41.22 -9.54 -33.05
C HIS A 434 42.61 -9.03 -33.44
N LEU A 435 43.05 -9.30 -34.68
CA LEU A 435 44.29 -8.75 -35.24
C LEU A 435 44.24 -7.21 -35.34
N TYR A 436 43.12 -6.63 -35.77
CA TYR A 436 42.99 -5.17 -35.92
C TYR A 436 42.86 -4.42 -34.59
N MET A 437 42.17 -4.98 -33.60
CA MET A 437 42.08 -4.46 -32.24
C MET A 437 43.46 -4.46 -31.56
N SER A 438 44.26 -5.52 -31.76
CA SER A 438 45.65 -5.55 -31.27
C SER A 438 46.53 -4.45 -31.87
N LEU A 439 46.26 -4.02 -33.11
CA LEU A 439 46.90 -2.82 -33.69
C LEU A 439 46.37 -1.55 -33.03
N LEU A 440 45.05 -1.35 -32.98
CA LEU A 440 44.46 -0.12 -32.43
C LEU A 440 44.82 0.10 -30.96
N GLN A 441 44.97 -0.95 -30.15
CA GLN A 441 45.44 -0.86 -28.76
C GLN A 441 46.82 -0.18 -28.63
N SER A 442 47.68 -0.27 -29.66
CA SER A 442 49.05 0.27 -29.62
C SER A 442 49.13 1.81 -29.74
N ILE A 443 48.00 2.52 -29.72
CA ILE A 443 47.94 3.99 -29.71
C ILE A 443 47.99 4.59 -28.30
N PHE A 444 47.82 3.77 -27.24
CA PHE A 444 47.92 4.21 -25.84
C PHE A 444 49.38 4.12 -25.35
N ASP A 445 49.73 4.82 -24.27
CA ASP A 445 51.10 4.78 -23.74
C ASP A 445 51.28 3.70 -22.67
N LEU A 446 52.32 2.87 -22.80
CA LEU A 446 52.62 1.78 -21.85
C LEU A 446 52.91 2.21 -20.40
N LYS A 447 53.03 3.52 -20.10
CA LYS A 447 53.22 4.04 -18.74
C LYS A 447 52.00 4.79 -18.20
N ASP A 448 51.04 5.09 -19.06
CA ASP A 448 49.80 5.79 -18.75
C ASP A 448 48.76 5.35 -19.77
N GLU A 449 48.03 4.28 -19.42
CA GLU A 449 47.05 3.66 -20.30
C GLU A 449 45.81 4.54 -20.56
N THR A 450 45.68 5.69 -19.89
CA THR A 450 44.65 6.69 -20.21
C THR A 450 45.10 7.63 -21.33
N SER A 451 46.41 7.83 -21.49
CA SER A 451 46.99 8.71 -22.49
C SER A 451 47.19 8.03 -23.83
N ILE A 452 46.61 8.62 -24.88
CA ILE A 452 46.92 8.31 -26.28
C ILE A 452 48.23 8.99 -26.68
N LEU A 453 49.00 8.41 -27.61
CA LEU A 453 50.25 8.92 -28.14
C LEU A 453 50.06 10.17 -29.01
N ASP A 454 51.03 11.10 -29.01
CA ASP A 454 50.96 12.27 -29.90
C ASP A 454 51.19 11.88 -31.36
N GLU A 455 51.97 10.83 -31.60
CA GLU A 455 52.23 10.22 -32.92
C GLU A 455 51.01 9.45 -33.52
N VAL A 456 49.82 9.53 -32.92
CA VAL A 456 48.63 8.72 -33.30
C VAL A 456 48.11 8.94 -34.73
N ASP A 457 48.26 10.14 -35.30
CA ASP A 457 47.88 10.42 -36.70
C ASP A 457 48.69 9.54 -37.68
N ASP A 458 50.01 9.50 -37.50
CA ASP A 458 50.91 8.71 -38.34
C ASP A 458 50.71 7.20 -38.13
N LEU A 459 50.45 6.78 -36.89
CA LEU A 459 50.14 5.39 -36.57
C LEU A 459 48.85 4.92 -37.26
N LEU A 460 47.78 5.71 -37.24
CA LEU A 460 46.51 5.35 -37.90
C LEU A 460 46.62 5.36 -39.44
N ASP A 461 47.30 6.34 -40.04
CA ASP A 461 47.57 6.35 -41.49
C ASP A 461 48.53 5.23 -41.95
N LEU A 462 49.30 4.63 -41.03
CA LEU A 462 50.05 3.38 -41.24
C LEU A 462 49.18 2.13 -41.05
N MET A 463 48.40 2.02 -39.97
CA MET A 463 47.49 0.89 -39.71
C MET A 463 46.48 0.71 -40.84
N LYS A 464 46.04 1.80 -41.48
CA LYS A 464 45.21 1.81 -42.68
C LYS A 464 45.76 0.98 -43.85
N LYS A 465 47.06 0.64 -43.86
CA LYS A 465 47.70 -0.19 -44.89
C LYS A 465 47.49 -1.69 -44.67
N THR A 466 47.07 -2.13 -43.48
CA THR A 466 46.66 -3.53 -43.25
C THR A 466 45.23 -3.82 -43.71
N TRP A 467 44.44 -2.77 -43.98
CA TRP A 467 43.00 -2.87 -44.25
C TRP A 467 42.64 -3.88 -45.34
N SER A 468 43.33 -3.92 -46.50
CA SER A 468 43.02 -4.90 -47.55
C SER A 468 43.45 -6.33 -47.23
N THR A 469 44.43 -6.52 -46.33
CA THR A 469 44.85 -7.85 -45.85
C THR A 469 43.91 -8.40 -44.76
N LEU A 470 43.30 -7.50 -43.97
CA LEU A 470 42.36 -7.83 -42.89
C LEU A 470 40.87 -7.66 -43.29
N GLY A 471 40.56 -7.17 -44.50
CA GLY A 471 39.18 -6.88 -44.89
C GLY A 471 38.52 -5.74 -44.09
N ILE A 472 39.30 -4.83 -43.53
CA ILE A 472 38.81 -3.69 -42.76
C ILE A 472 38.45 -2.54 -43.71
N ASN A 473 37.33 -1.88 -43.46
CA ASN A 473 36.90 -0.66 -44.14
C ASN A 473 36.73 0.50 -43.12
N ARG A 474 36.42 1.71 -43.59
CA ARG A 474 36.20 2.87 -42.69
C ARG A 474 35.08 2.64 -41.66
N PRO A 475 33.87 2.15 -42.04
CA PRO A 475 32.82 1.80 -41.08
C PRO A 475 33.30 0.85 -39.98
N ILE A 476 33.95 -0.27 -40.33
CA ILE A 476 34.47 -1.26 -39.39
C ILE A 476 35.54 -0.62 -38.46
N HIS A 477 36.47 0.16 -39.01
CA HIS A 477 37.45 0.89 -38.21
C HIS A 477 36.79 1.87 -37.22
N ASN A 478 35.79 2.64 -37.68
CA ASN A 478 35.07 3.59 -36.83
C ASN A 478 34.37 2.87 -35.67
N VAL A 479 33.75 1.72 -35.91
CA VAL A 479 33.14 0.86 -34.87
C VAL A 479 34.19 0.32 -33.89
N CYS A 480 35.28 -0.26 -34.39
CA CYS A 480 36.36 -0.81 -33.55
C CYS A 480 37.03 0.28 -32.69
N PHE A 481 37.26 1.47 -33.25
CA PHE A 481 37.90 2.59 -32.55
C PHE A 481 36.97 3.24 -31.52
N THR A 482 35.66 3.35 -31.82
CA THR A 482 34.65 3.77 -30.83
C THR A 482 34.64 2.82 -29.63
N TRP A 483 34.61 1.50 -29.89
CA TRP A 483 34.66 0.48 -28.87
C TRP A 483 35.95 0.58 -28.03
N LEU A 484 37.12 0.69 -28.66
CA LEU A 484 38.39 0.76 -27.94
C LEU A 484 38.48 1.96 -26.98
N LEU A 485 38.02 3.14 -27.41
CA LEU A 485 37.99 4.35 -26.57
C LEU A 485 37.10 4.15 -25.34
N PHE A 486 35.92 3.55 -25.54
CA PHE A 486 34.99 3.21 -24.46
C PHE A 486 35.56 2.13 -23.53
N GLN A 487 36.07 1.03 -24.09
CA GLN A 487 36.68 -0.06 -23.34
C GLN A 487 37.84 0.42 -22.46
N LYS A 488 38.71 1.31 -22.96
CA LYS A 488 39.79 1.89 -22.14
C LYS A 488 39.27 2.82 -21.05
N TYR A 489 38.25 3.64 -21.30
CA TYR A 489 37.60 4.42 -20.23
C TYR A 489 37.08 3.52 -19.09
N VAL A 490 36.42 2.42 -19.44
CA VAL A 490 35.87 1.45 -18.45
C VAL A 490 36.97 0.72 -17.69
N VAL A 491 37.93 0.11 -18.41
CA VAL A 491 39.01 -0.71 -17.81
C VAL A 491 39.96 0.15 -16.96
N THR A 492 40.20 1.40 -17.32
CA THR A 492 40.99 2.34 -16.49
C THR A 492 40.19 2.95 -15.33
N GLY A 493 39.08 2.33 -14.92
CA GLY A 493 38.34 2.70 -13.72
C GLY A 493 37.65 4.07 -13.81
N GLN A 494 37.26 4.51 -15.01
CA GLN A 494 36.56 5.79 -15.24
C GLN A 494 37.38 7.06 -14.90
N ILE A 495 38.71 6.95 -14.83
CA ILE A 495 39.60 8.05 -14.41
C ILE A 495 39.61 9.21 -15.41
N GLU A 496 39.58 8.92 -16.71
CA GLU A 496 39.84 9.91 -17.77
C GLU A 496 38.59 10.15 -18.66
N PRO A 497 37.71 11.12 -18.32
CA PRO A 497 36.45 11.34 -19.03
C PRO A 497 36.63 11.80 -20.48
N ASP A 498 37.80 12.32 -20.86
CA ASP A 498 38.08 12.70 -22.25
C ASP A 498 37.97 11.49 -23.21
N LEU A 499 38.23 10.25 -22.73
CA LEU A 499 38.05 9.03 -23.51
C LEU A 499 36.57 8.70 -23.76
N LEU A 500 35.70 8.97 -22.79
CA LEU A 500 34.24 8.81 -22.91
C LEU A 500 33.67 9.83 -23.91
N CYS A 501 34.12 11.08 -23.80
CA CYS A 501 33.78 12.15 -24.74
C CYS A 501 34.30 11.85 -26.17
N ALA A 502 35.50 11.28 -26.31
CA ALA A 502 36.04 10.83 -27.59
C ALA A 502 35.22 9.69 -28.20
N SER A 503 34.76 8.72 -27.40
CA SER A 503 33.85 7.67 -27.86
C SER A 503 32.51 8.25 -28.34
N HIS A 504 31.93 9.21 -27.61
CA HIS A 504 30.71 9.92 -28.03
C HIS A 504 30.91 10.72 -29.32
N ALA A 505 32.05 11.39 -29.51
CA ALA A 505 32.39 12.05 -30.77
C ALA A 505 32.51 11.04 -31.94
N MET A 506 33.11 9.87 -31.71
CA MET A 506 33.20 8.80 -32.71
C MET A 506 31.82 8.19 -33.05
N LEU A 507 30.87 8.12 -32.10
CA LEU A 507 29.49 7.69 -32.40
C LEU A 507 28.81 8.58 -33.45
N ALA A 508 29.18 9.85 -33.59
CA ALA A 508 28.63 10.70 -34.66
C ALA A 508 29.06 10.22 -36.07
N GLU A 509 30.29 9.72 -36.21
CA GLU A 509 30.78 9.11 -37.45
C GLU A 509 30.18 7.73 -37.68
N VAL A 510 30.06 6.91 -36.63
CA VAL A 510 29.34 5.63 -36.70
C VAL A 510 27.87 5.83 -37.10
N ALA A 511 27.20 6.87 -36.63
CA ALA A 511 25.84 7.24 -37.06
C ALA A 511 25.76 7.76 -38.52
N ASN A 512 26.87 8.24 -39.08
CA ASN A 512 26.97 8.60 -40.50
C ASN A 512 27.18 7.37 -41.38
N ASP A 513 27.96 6.39 -40.90
CA ASP A 513 28.25 5.16 -41.63
C ASP A 513 27.10 4.14 -41.51
N ALA A 514 26.46 3.99 -40.35
CA ALA A 514 25.28 3.12 -40.14
C ALA A 514 24.07 3.44 -41.06
N ARG A 515 23.99 4.67 -41.57
CA ARG A 515 22.96 5.07 -42.55
C ARG A 515 23.30 4.68 -43.99
N LYS A 516 24.57 4.42 -44.30
CA LYS A 516 25.08 4.12 -45.65
C LYS A 516 25.43 2.66 -45.82
N GLU A 517 26.14 2.10 -44.85
CA GLU A 517 26.62 0.73 -44.87
C GLU A 517 25.51 -0.25 -44.48
N LYS A 518 25.40 -1.35 -45.22
CA LYS A 518 24.33 -2.34 -45.15
C LYS A 518 24.85 -3.78 -45.17
N GLU A 519 26.17 -3.98 -45.26
CA GLU A 519 26.78 -5.31 -45.14
C GLU A 519 26.38 -6.00 -43.81
N PRO A 520 25.87 -7.25 -43.83
CA PRO A 520 25.41 -7.93 -42.62
C PRO A 520 26.48 -8.08 -41.53
N LEU A 521 27.75 -8.27 -41.91
CA LEU A 521 28.87 -8.34 -40.96
C LEU A 521 29.04 -7.03 -40.19
N TYR A 522 29.02 -5.89 -40.90
CA TYR A 522 29.07 -4.56 -40.28
C TYR A 522 27.84 -4.29 -39.41
N VAL A 523 26.64 -4.65 -39.88
CA VAL A 523 25.38 -4.48 -39.14
C VAL A 523 25.38 -5.25 -37.82
N ASN A 524 25.77 -6.52 -37.83
CA ASN A 524 25.83 -7.36 -36.64
C ASN A 524 26.90 -6.88 -35.65
N MET A 525 28.09 -6.54 -36.17
CA MET A 525 29.20 -6.01 -35.39
C MET A 525 28.84 -4.68 -34.70
N LEU A 526 28.21 -3.77 -35.45
CA LEU A 526 27.71 -2.50 -34.93
C LEU A 526 26.66 -2.73 -33.83
N ALA A 527 25.67 -3.58 -34.07
CA ALA A 527 24.63 -3.88 -33.10
C ALA A 527 25.22 -4.44 -31.80
N SER A 528 26.21 -5.34 -31.88
CA SER A 528 26.86 -5.94 -30.71
C SER A 528 27.71 -4.93 -29.91
N VAL A 529 28.49 -4.09 -30.59
CA VAL A 529 29.27 -3.00 -29.95
C VAL A 529 28.35 -2.00 -29.26
N ILE A 530 27.27 -1.59 -29.93
CA ILE A 530 26.28 -0.67 -29.39
C ILE A 530 25.54 -1.29 -28.20
N ASN A 531 25.14 -2.57 -28.26
CA ASN A 531 24.49 -3.26 -27.16
C ASN A 531 25.41 -3.41 -25.93
N SER A 532 26.68 -3.76 -26.10
CA SER A 532 27.63 -3.90 -24.98
C SER A 532 27.91 -2.56 -24.29
N LEU A 533 28.13 -1.50 -25.08
CA LEU A 533 28.32 -0.13 -24.59
C LEU A 533 27.05 0.38 -23.87
N GLN A 534 25.89 0.18 -24.49
CA GLN A 534 24.61 0.62 -23.97
C GLN A 534 24.24 -0.13 -22.68
N GLY A 535 24.42 -1.45 -22.61
CA GLY A 535 24.11 -2.25 -21.43
C GLY A 535 24.95 -1.88 -20.20
N TRP A 536 26.27 -1.69 -20.39
CA TRP A 536 27.17 -1.26 -19.31
C TRP A 536 26.78 0.11 -18.72
N ALA A 537 26.35 1.03 -19.59
CA ALA A 537 26.01 2.39 -19.23
C ALA A 537 24.57 2.51 -18.69
N GLU A 538 23.61 1.80 -19.28
CA GLU A 538 22.23 1.68 -18.78
C GLU A 538 22.21 1.14 -17.36
N LYS A 539 22.99 0.09 -17.05
CA LYS A 539 23.05 -0.48 -15.69
C LYS A 539 23.42 0.57 -14.63
N ARG A 540 24.26 1.55 -15.01
CA ARG A 540 24.70 2.65 -14.13
C ARG A 540 23.68 3.78 -14.07
N LEU A 541 23.04 4.13 -15.19
CA LEU A 541 21.99 5.15 -15.24
C LEU A 541 20.67 4.68 -14.59
N LEU A 542 20.34 3.39 -14.62
CA LEU A 542 19.18 2.80 -13.94
C LEU A 542 19.32 2.79 -12.41
N ASN A 543 20.52 3.05 -11.87
CA ASN A 543 20.79 3.11 -10.44
C ASN A 543 21.88 4.14 -10.10
N TYR A 544 21.75 5.36 -10.63
CA TYR A 544 22.83 6.36 -10.57
C TYR A 544 23.23 6.78 -9.14
N HIS A 545 22.31 6.67 -8.18
CA HIS A 545 22.57 6.93 -6.76
C HIS A 545 23.66 6.03 -6.15
N ASP A 546 23.80 4.78 -6.60
CA ASP A 546 24.82 3.86 -6.08
C ASP A 546 26.15 3.98 -6.84
N TYR A 547 26.11 4.29 -8.14
CA TYR A 547 27.30 4.35 -8.99
C TYR A 547 27.99 5.72 -9.05
N PHE A 548 27.27 6.81 -8.80
CA PHE A 548 27.81 8.18 -8.87
C PHE A 548 27.50 8.93 -7.58
N GLN A 549 28.53 9.20 -6.77
CA GLN A 549 28.39 9.83 -5.45
C GLN A 549 29.43 10.92 -5.25
N GLY A 550 29.01 12.05 -4.68
CA GLY A 550 29.87 13.23 -4.49
C GLY A 550 30.52 13.69 -5.79
N GLY A 551 31.86 13.63 -5.86
CA GLY A 551 32.63 14.13 -7.00
C GLY A 551 32.38 13.44 -8.35
N THR A 552 31.80 12.22 -8.36
CA THR A 552 31.53 11.50 -9.63
C THR A 552 30.16 11.79 -10.23
N ILE A 553 29.27 12.52 -9.55
CA ILE A 553 27.91 12.86 -10.05
C ILE A 553 27.97 13.58 -11.41
N GLY A 554 28.97 14.42 -11.64
CA GLY A 554 29.23 15.08 -12.93
C GLY A 554 29.54 14.15 -14.11
N GLN A 555 29.86 12.86 -13.89
CA GLN A 555 30.08 11.90 -14.97
C GLN A 555 28.78 11.56 -15.72
N ILE A 556 27.61 11.73 -15.10
CA ILE A 556 26.30 11.52 -15.72
C ILE A 556 26.13 12.42 -16.96
N GLU A 557 26.64 13.66 -16.92
CA GLU A 557 26.60 14.60 -18.05
C GLU A 557 27.39 14.13 -19.27
N ASN A 558 28.44 13.32 -19.08
CA ASN A 558 29.23 12.76 -20.17
C ASN A 558 28.68 11.40 -20.65
N LEU A 559 28.13 10.59 -19.73
CA LEU A 559 27.63 9.25 -20.02
C LEU A 559 26.26 9.26 -20.72
N LEU A 560 25.36 10.16 -20.32
CA LEU A 560 23.99 10.19 -20.85
C LEU A 560 23.94 10.53 -22.36
N PRO A 561 24.69 11.51 -22.90
CA PRO A 561 24.78 11.74 -24.34
C PRO A 561 25.27 10.52 -25.14
N LEU A 562 26.28 9.80 -24.62
CA LEU A 562 26.79 8.57 -25.24
C LEU A 562 25.66 7.53 -25.40
N VAL A 563 24.89 7.29 -24.33
CA VAL A 563 23.79 6.31 -24.35
C VAL A 563 22.66 6.74 -25.28
N LEU A 564 22.28 8.03 -25.26
CA LEU A 564 21.25 8.56 -26.16
C LEU A 564 21.67 8.49 -27.64
N ALA A 565 22.95 8.71 -27.95
CA ALA A 565 23.50 8.51 -29.28
C ALA A 565 23.51 7.02 -29.67
N ALA A 566 23.95 6.14 -28.78
CA ALA A 566 24.02 4.69 -29.00
C ALA A 566 22.63 4.09 -29.31
N SER A 567 21.61 4.39 -28.50
CA SER A 567 20.24 3.88 -28.71
C SER A 567 19.60 4.41 -29.98
N LYS A 568 19.93 5.65 -30.38
CA LYS A 568 19.49 6.23 -31.64
C LYS A 568 20.11 5.52 -32.84
N ILE A 569 21.38 5.10 -32.75
CA ILE A 569 22.04 4.27 -33.77
C ILE A 569 21.39 2.88 -33.81
N LEU A 570 21.16 2.25 -32.65
CA LEU A 570 20.51 0.94 -32.57
C LEU A 570 19.12 0.95 -33.22
N GLY A 571 18.28 1.94 -32.92
CA GLY A 571 16.96 2.10 -33.54
C GLY A 571 17.02 2.36 -35.05
N CYS A 572 18.08 3.00 -35.56
CA CYS A 572 18.31 3.07 -37.01
C CYS A 572 18.72 1.71 -37.61
N VAL A 573 19.35 0.81 -36.85
CA VAL A 573 19.78 -0.51 -37.33
C VAL A 573 18.64 -1.54 -37.28
N THR A 574 17.80 -1.53 -36.24
CA THR A 574 16.70 -2.50 -36.09
C THR A 574 15.54 -2.27 -37.04
N ASN A 575 15.30 -1.02 -37.47
CA ASN A 575 14.12 -0.66 -38.27
C ASN A 575 14.23 -1.01 -39.78
N PHE A 576 15.20 -1.85 -40.18
CA PHE A 576 15.39 -2.25 -41.58
C PHE A 576 14.50 -3.39 -42.08
N ASP A 577 13.72 -4.03 -41.20
CA ASP A 577 12.77 -5.11 -41.56
C ASP A 577 11.33 -4.59 -41.81
N GLY A 578 11.17 -3.26 -41.94
CA GLY A 578 9.90 -2.59 -42.25
C GLY A 578 10.03 -1.67 -43.48
N GLY A 579 9.14 -1.84 -44.46
CA GLY A 579 9.24 -1.16 -45.75
C GLY A 579 8.90 0.33 -45.77
N GLU A 580 9.52 1.01 -46.74
CA GLU A 580 9.20 2.34 -47.29
C GLU A 580 9.18 3.56 -46.34
N GLN A 581 10.22 4.39 -46.47
CA GLN A 581 10.37 5.67 -45.78
C GLN A 581 9.58 6.79 -46.49
N GLU A 582 8.26 6.84 -46.29
CA GLU A 582 7.46 8.00 -46.73
C GLU A 582 7.86 9.30 -46.03
N LYS A 583 7.82 10.41 -46.78
CA LYS A 583 8.02 11.77 -46.26
C LYS A 583 6.79 12.23 -45.46
N GLY A 584 6.73 11.86 -44.19
CA GLY A 584 5.79 12.44 -43.22
C GLY A 584 6.52 13.24 -42.15
N ASP A 585 6.27 14.55 -42.07
CA ASP A 585 6.64 15.35 -40.88
C ASP A 585 5.66 15.03 -39.75
N LYS A 586 5.82 13.83 -39.16
CA LYS A 586 5.13 13.40 -37.95
C LYS A 586 6.11 13.51 -36.80
N THR A 587 5.69 14.28 -35.80
CA THR A 587 6.36 14.57 -34.53
C THR A 587 7.40 13.51 -34.15
N ARG A 588 8.68 13.90 -34.18
CA ARG A 588 9.77 13.04 -33.66
C ARG A 588 9.65 12.98 -32.13
N VAL A 589 8.73 12.16 -31.63
CA VAL A 589 8.52 11.90 -30.20
C VAL A 589 9.88 11.65 -29.57
N ASP A 590 10.21 12.44 -28.55
CA ASP A 590 11.60 12.52 -28.11
C ASP A 590 11.91 11.36 -27.14
N PHE A 591 12.22 10.21 -27.75
CA PHE A 591 12.57 8.95 -27.07
C PHE A 591 13.70 9.12 -26.01
N SER A 592 14.48 10.19 -26.11
CA SER A 592 15.41 10.69 -25.09
C SER A 592 14.74 10.97 -23.76
N GLY A 593 13.62 11.70 -23.77
CA GLY A 593 12.90 12.11 -22.56
C GLY A 593 12.36 10.91 -21.79
N HIS A 594 11.57 10.05 -22.45
CA HIS A 594 11.04 8.81 -21.86
C HIS A 594 12.14 7.86 -21.33
N ARG A 595 13.34 7.90 -21.92
CA ARG A 595 14.50 7.11 -21.47
C ARG A 595 15.12 7.69 -20.19
N VAL A 596 15.29 9.01 -20.09
CA VAL A 596 15.76 9.70 -18.87
C VAL A 596 14.74 9.56 -17.73
N ASP A 597 13.47 9.75 -18.03
CA ASP A 597 12.34 9.49 -17.14
C ASP A 597 12.39 8.07 -16.53
N ASN A 598 12.63 7.03 -17.36
CA ASN A 598 12.81 5.67 -16.86
C ASN A 598 14.06 5.49 -15.98
N TYR A 599 15.17 6.20 -16.25
CA TYR A 599 16.35 6.19 -15.38
C TYR A 599 16.06 6.81 -14.01
N ILE A 600 15.38 7.96 -13.97
CA ILE A 600 14.95 8.60 -12.72
C ILE A 600 14.02 7.65 -11.95
N ARG A 601 12.92 7.19 -12.58
CA ARG A 601 11.95 6.28 -11.92
C ARG A 601 12.60 4.98 -11.43
N SER A 602 13.63 4.46 -12.11
CA SER A 602 14.39 3.29 -11.67
C SER A 602 15.32 3.61 -10.50
N SER A 603 16.13 4.66 -10.61
CA SER A 603 17.13 4.99 -9.58
C SER A 603 16.49 5.42 -8.27
N MET A 604 15.38 6.19 -8.31
CA MET A 604 14.64 6.56 -7.09
C MET A 604 14.02 5.35 -6.40
N LYS A 605 13.54 4.35 -7.16
CA LYS A 605 13.02 3.10 -6.60
C LYS A 605 14.10 2.28 -5.92
N ASN A 606 15.26 2.14 -6.57
CA ASN A 606 16.39 1.40 -6.00
C ASN A 606 16.87 2.08 -4.70
N ALA A 607 17.10 3.40 -4.70
CA ALA A 607 17.46 4.16 -3.51
C ALA A 607 16.42 4.05 -2.37
N PHE A 608 15.12 4.10 -2.70
CA PHE A 608 14.03 3.86 -1.75
C PHE A 608 14.08 2.44 -1.15
N TYR A 609 14.35 1.41 -1.96
CA TYR A 609 14.50 0.04 -1.45
C TYR A 609 15.76 -0.14 -0.60
N THR A 610 16.88 0.53 -0.92
CA THR A 610 18.09 0.54 -0.08
C THR A 610 17.80 1.16 1.31
N ILE A 611 17.06 2.27 1.38
CA ILE A 611 16.55 2.86 2.64
C ILE A 611 15.66 1.85 3.40
N MET A 612 14.77 1.16 2.68
CA MET A 612 13.86 0.16 3.25
C MET A 612 14.60 -1.05 3.82
N GLU A 613 15.62 -1.57 3.12
CA GLU A 613 16.43 -2.70 3.57
C GLU A 613 17.33 -2.33 4.74
N ALA A 614 17.96 -1.14 4.71
CA ALA A 614 18.72 -0.62 5.85
C ALA A 614 17.80 -0.42 7.08
N SER A 615 16.58 0.07 6.90
CA SER A 615 15.59 0.17 7.98
C SER A 615 15.09 -1.21 8.45
N ASN A 616 14.88 -2.17 7.55
CA ASN A 616 14.49 -3.54 7.90
C ASN A 616 15.57 -4.32 8.66
N ALA A 617 16.86 -4.07 8.38
CA ALA A 617 17.96 -4.64 9.15
C ALA A 617 17.92 -4.21 10.63
N ASN A 618 17.47 -2.98 10.91
CA ASN A 618 17.20 -2.50 12.27
C ASN A 618 15.88 -3.08 12.82
N TYR A 619 14.82 -3.17 11.99
CA TYR A 619 13.49 -3.64 12.38
C TYR A 619 13.48 -5.03 13.06
N VAL A 620 14.38 -5.94 12.66
CA VAL A 620 14.49 -7.30 13.24
C VAL A 620 14.81 -7.28 14.75
N GLU A 621 15.39 -6.18 15.27
CA GLU A 621 15.72 -6.01 16.69
C GLU A 621 14.54 -5.49 17.54
N PHE A 622 13.51 -4.88 16.92
CA PHE A 622 12.44 -4.17 17.63
C PHE A 622 11.02 -4.71 17.30
N GLY A 623 10.57 -5.68 18.09
CA GLY A 623 9.38 -6.48 17.80
C GLY A 623 8.00 -5.93 18.21
N THR A 624 7.82 -4.65 18.52
CA THR A 624 6.51 -4.10 18.98
C THR A 624 5.89 -3.08 18.03
N LYS A 625 4.56 -2.90 18.10
CA LYS A 625 3.81 -1.96 17.23
C LYS A 625 4.33 -0.52 17.28
N LYS A 626 4.82 -0.06 18.43
CA LYS A 626 5.42 1.27 18.60
C LYS A 626 6.67 1.42 17.75
N ASP A 627 7.46 0.35 17.67
CA ASP A 627 8.74 0.35 16.97
C ASP A 627 8.53 0.33 15.45
N ILE A 628 7.50 -0.37 14.96
CA ILE A 628 7.03 -0.25 13.56
C ILE A 628 6.72 1.21 13.22
N SER A 629 6.04 1.94 14.13
CA SER A 629 5.73 3.36 13.93
C SER A 629 6.97 4.25 13.94
N GLU A 630 7.94 3.98 14.81
CA GLU A 630 9.22 4.71 14.86
C GLU A 630 10.08 4.45 13.60
N VAL A 631 10.09 3.22 13.09
CA VAL A 631 10.71 2.89 11.79
C VAL A 631 10.01 3.61 10.63
N MET A 632 8.67 3.67 10.60
CA MET A 632 7.93 4.44 9.60
C MET A 632 8.22 5.95 9.67
N LEU A 633 8.38 6.52 10.87
CA LEU A 633 8.78 7.92 11.05
C LEU A 633 10.20 8.19 10.55
N LYS A 634 11.13 7.27 10.79
CA LYS A 634 12.52 7.34 10.31
C LYS A 634 12.58 7.26 8.78
N ILE A 635 11.92 6.26 8.19
CA ILE A 635 11.83 6.07 6.73
C ILE A 635 11.31 7.35 6.05
N ALA A 636 10.27 7.98 6.62
CA ALA A 636 9.71 9.22 6.07
C ALA A 636 10.64 10.45 6.19
N GLN A 637 11.67 10.42 7.05
CA GLN A 637 12.75 11.41 7.05
C GLN A 637 13.80 11.07 5.99
N GLU A 638 14.27 9.82 5.94
CA GLU A 638 15.31 9.41 4.99
C GLU A 638 14.87 9.58 3.52
N ILE A 639 13.55 9.49 3.24
CA ILE A 639 12.96 9.79 1.92
C ILE A 639 12.89 11.30 1.64
N GLU A 640 12.67 12.15 2.64
CA GLU A 640 12.72 13.62 2.50
C GLU A 640 14.16 14.07 2.20
N ASP A 641 15.12 13.53 2.94
CA ASP A 641 16.54 13.78 2.77
C ASP A 641 17.02 13.29 1.38
N LEU A 642 16.54 12.12 0.92
CA LEU A 642 16.78 11.61 -0.44
C LEU A 642 16.16 12.50 -1.53
N ALA A 643 14.94 13.01 -1.33
CA ALA A 643 14.28 13.88 -2.30
C ALA A 643 15.03 15.22 -2.48
N MET A 644 15.50 15.81 -1.37
CA MET A 644 16.34 17.01 -1.40
C MET A 644 17.71 16.73 -2.05
N ASN A 645 18.33 15.58 -1.76
CA ASN A 645 19.61 15.17 -2.34
C ASN A 645 19.53 14.93 -3.86
N GLU A 646 18.45 14.31 -4.36
CA GLU A 646 18.15 14.18 -5.79
C GLU A 646 18.04 15.56 -6.45
N ARG A 647 17.17 16.42 -5.91
CA ARG A 647 16.91 17.78 -6.38
C ARG A 647 18.19 18.61 -6.53
N ASP A 648 19.01 18.65 -5.49
CA ASP A 648 20.14 19.57 -5.40
C ASP A 648 21.38 19.09 -6.19
N ASN A 649 21.56 17.77 -6.39
CA ASN A 649 22.76 17.20 -7.01
C ASN A 649 22.54 16.55 -8.38
N TYR A 650 21.47 15.77 -8.56
CA TYR A 650 21.28 14.93 -9.74
C TYR A 650 20.31 15.57 -10.74
N SER A 651 19.15 16.05 -10.27
CA SER A 651 18.13 16.62 -11.14
C SER A 651 18.63 17.87 -11.88
N VAL A 652 19.48 18.69 -11.23
CA VAL A 652 20.18 19.85 -11.85
C VAL A 652 20.93 19.47 -13.13
N ILE A 653 21.51 18.26 -13.19
CA ILE A 653 22.15 17.72 -14.39
C ILE A 653 21.08 17.22 -15.37
N LEU A 654 20.14 16.39 -14.88
CA LEU A 654 19.15 15.71 -15.72
C LEU A 654 18.16 16.67 -16.43
N LYS A 655 17.91 17.87 -15.89
CA LYS A 655 17.10 18.93 -16.54
C LYS A 655 17.58 19.33 -17.94
N LYS A 656 18.85 19.07 -18.28
CA LYS A 656 19.40 19.28 -19.63
C LYS A 656 18.80 18.34 -20.70
N TRP A 657 18.17 17.24 -20.28
CA TRP A 657 17.51 16.26 -21.17
C TRP A 657 16.04 15.96 -20.80
N HIS A 658 15.62 16.21 -19.57
CA HIS A 658 14.23 16.07 -19.15
C HIS A 658 13.82 17.24 -18.24
N THR A 659 12.99 18.16 -18.75
CA THR A 659 12.72 19.45 -18.08
C THR A 659 12.09 19.32 -16.69
N THR A 660 11.26 18.30 -16.45
CA THR A 660 10.60 18.05 -15.16
C THR A 660 11.23 16.87 -14.39
N ALA A 661 12.54 16.93 -14.16
CA ALA A 661 13.30 15.84 -13.54
C ALA A 661 12.94 15.65 -12.04
N ASP A 662 12.98 16.72 -11.26
CA ASP A 662 12.66 16.73 -9.82
C ASP A 662 11.24 16.21 -9.59
N ALA A 663 10.31 16.61 -10.46
CA ALA A 663 8.91 16.25 -10.36
C ALA A 663 8.68 14.73 -10.57
N ILE A 664 9.39 14.11 -11.51
CA ILE A 664 9.33 12.65 -11.73
C ILE A 664 9.93 11.91 -10.52
N ALA A 665 11.02 12.42 -9.97
CA ALA A 665 11.64 11.83 -8.79
C ALA A 665 10.73 11.91 -7.56
N ALA A 666 10.19 13.10 -7.27
CA ALA A 666 9.30 13.34 -6.14
C ALA A 666 8.00 12.52 -6.25
N MET A 667 7.39 12.46 -7.44
CA MET A 667 6.26 11.58 -7.74
C MET A 667 6.58 10.10 -7.49
N THR A 668 7.78 9.65 -7.88
CA THR A 668 8.20 8.26 -7.71
C THR A 668 8.37 7.91 -6.23
N LEU A 669 9.06 8.76 -5.46
CA LEU A 669 9.20 8.59 -4.01
C LEU A 669 7.85 8.63 -3.30
N ASN A 670 6.97 9.55 -3.70
CA ASN A 670 5.61 9.66 -3.18
C ASN A 670 4.86 8.33 -3.34
N ASN A 671 4.78 7.82 -4.56
CA ASN A 671 4.03 6.60 -4.82
C ASN A 671 4.64 5.37 -4.09
N CYS A 672 5.97 5.28 -4.02
CA CYS A 672 6.65 4.22 -3.26
C CYS A 672 6.38 4.29 -1.75
N PHE A 673 6.42 5.48 -1.13
CA PHE A 673 6.06 5.63 0.28
C PHE A 673 4.57 5.41 0.52
N GLY A 674 3.70 5.85 -0.41
CA GLY A 674 2.26 5.65 -0.36
C GLY A 674 1.86 4.17 -0.29
N ASP A 675 2.51 3.31 -1.07
CA ASP A 675 2.27 1.85 -1.01
C ASP A 675 2.71 1.25 0.34
N VAL A 676 3.85 1.68 0.89
CA VAL A 676 4.33 1.22 2.21
C VAL A 676 3.43 1.72 3.35
N LEU A 677 3.03 3.00 3.31
CA LEU A 677 2.09 3.62 4.25
C LEU A 677 0.73 2.88 4.23
N LYS A 678 0.22 2.58 3.03
CA LYS A 678 -1.01 1.82 2.84
C LYS A 678 -0.94 0.41 3.41
N LYS A 679 0.20 -0.28 3.25
CA LYS A 679 0.45 -1.58 3.91
C LYS A 679 0.44 -1.43 5.44
N TYR A 680 1.23 -0.52 5.99
CA TYR A 680 1.29 -0.23 7.43
C TYR A 680 -0.10 0.05 8.03
N LEU A 681 -0.92 0.88 7.36
CA LEU A 681 -2.28 1.21 7.81
C LEU A 681 -3.25 0.01 7.76
N SER A 682 -3.02 -0.96 6.88
CA SER A 682 -3.82 -2.19 6.81
C SER A 682 -3.53 -3.18 7.95
N GLU A 683 -2.33 -3.13 8.53
CA GLU A 683 -1.92 -3.94 9.68
C GLU A 683 -2.35 -3.28 11.02
N MET A 684 -2.60 -1.96 11.01
CA MET A 684 -2.99 -1.18 12.18
C MET A 684 -4.50 -1.25 12.46
N THR A 685 -4.86 -2.23 13.29
CA THR A 685 -6.24 -2.54 13.69
C THR A 685 -7.02 -1.41 14.37
N SER A 686 -6.36 -0.45 15.02
CA SER A 686 -6.99 0.55 15.90
C SER A 686 -6.24 1.89 15.86
N LEU A 687 -6.96 3.00 16.00
CA LEU A 687 -6.36 4.33 16.06
C LEU A 687 -5.54 4.52 17.36
N THR A 688 -4.25 4.82 17.23
CA THR A 688 -3.34 5.13 18.35
C THR A 688 -2.54 6.41 18.08
N VAL A 689 -1.82 6.92 19.08
CA VAL A 689 -1.03 8.16 18.97
C VAL A 689 0.09 8.01 17.94
N GLU A 690 0.71 6.83 17.89
CA GLU A 690 1.83 6.50 17.01
C GLU A 690 1.36 6.42 15.54
N VAL A 691 0.17 5.87 15.28
CA VAL A 691 -0.47 5.89 13.95
C VAL A 691 -0.75 7.32 13.49
N ILE A 692 -1.19 8.20 14.39
CA ILE A 692 -1.44 9.61 14.08
C ILE A 692 -0.13 10.35 13.79
N GLN A 693 0.95 10.07 14.53
CA GLN A 693 2.27 10.65 14.25
C GLN A 693 2.81 10.24 12.88
N VAL A 694 2.68 8.95 12.50
CA VAL A 694 3.06 8.48 11.15
C VAL A 694 2.22 9.17 10.07
N LEU A 695 0.90 9.30 10.26
CA LEU A 695 0.02 10.02 9.33
C LEU A 695 0.39 11.51 9.21
N GLN A 696 0.73 12.19 10.32
CA GLN A 696 1.17 13.59 10.31
C GLN A 696 2.54 13.76 9.63
N ARG A 697 3.46 12.79 9.78
CA ARG A 697 4.76 12.80 9.09
C ARG A 697 4.61 12.52 7.59
N ALA A 698 3.72 11.60 7.22
CA ALA A 698 3.35 11.32 5.84
C ALA A 698 2.80 12.56 5.15
N LYS A 699 1.87 13.30 5.79
CA LYS A 699 1.33 14.55 5.23
C LYS A 699 2.40 15.60 4.96
N LYS A 700 3.36 15.79 5.88
CA LYS A 700 4.50 16.70 5.67
C LYS A 700 5.38 16.28 4.50
N LEU A 701 5.61 14.98 4.33
CA LEU A 701 6.37 14.43 3.20
C LEU A 701 5.60 14.66 1.88
N GLU A 702 4.28 14.42 1.87
CA GLU A 702 3.38 14.74 0.74
C GLU A 702 3.46 16.24 0.38
N ASP A 703 3.30 17.13 1.35
CA ASP A 703 3.38 18.60 1.16
C ASP A 703 4.72 19.01 0.51
N ILE A 704 5.85 18.42 0.94
CA ILE A 704 7.19 18.72 0.41
C ILE A 704 7.38 18.16 -1.02
N LEU A 705 6.98 16.91 -1.26
CA LEU A 705 7.10 16.29 -2.58
C LEU A 705 6.17 16.98 -3.60
N VAL A 706 4.97 17.41 -3.19
CA VAL A 706 4.07 18.22 -4.01
C VAL A 706 4.69 19.60 -4.29
N GLN A 707 5.32 20.25 -3.30
CA GLN A 707 5.99 21.53 -3.52
C GLN A 707 7.14 21.40 -4.54
N MET A 708 7.92 20.31 -4.49
CA MET A 708 8.95 20.02 -5.51
C MET A 708 8.34 19.86 -6.91
N VAL A 709 7.26 19.08 -7.05
CA VAL A 709 6.55 18.91 -8.34
C VAL A 709 6.04 20.26 -8.87
N VAL A 710 5.47 21.10 -8.01
CA VAL A 710 4.92 22.42 -8.37
C VAL A 710 6.00 23.42 -8.79
N GLU A 711 7.14 23.44 -8.11
CA GLU A 711 8.27 24.33 -8.44
C GLU A 711 8.96 23.93 -9.75
N ASP A 712 9.16 22.62 -9.98
CA ASP A 712 9.82 22.09 -11.17
C ASP A 712 8.94 22.13 -12.42
N CYS A 713 7.63 21.90 -12.27
CA CYS A 713 6.69 21.94 -13.38
C CYS A 713 6.23 23.36 -13.79
N ALA A 714 6.71 24.41 -13.12
CA ALA A 714 6.25 25.79 -13.35
C ALA A 714 6.48 26.29 -14.80
N ASP A 715 7.60 25.89 -15.41
CA ASP A 715 8.04 26.34 -16.75
C ASP A 715 7.76 25.31 -17.88
N CYS A 716 7.01 24.24 -17.62
CA CYS A 716 6.75 23.18 -18.61
C CYS A 716 5.42 23.36 -19.39
N ASP A 717 5.37 22.94 -20.66
CA ASP A 717 4.22 23.16 -21.56
C ASP A 717 2.88 22.58 -21.06
N ASP A 718 2.92 21.48 -20.29
CA ASP A 718 1.74 20.88 -19.67
C ASP A 718 1.49 21.37 -18.23
N GLY A 719 2.28 22.30 -17.68
CA GLY A 719 2.12 22.81 -16.31
C GLY A 719 1.99 21.71 -15.26
N GLY A 720 2.76 20.63 -15.43
CA GLY A 720 2.80 19.46 -14.53
C GLY A 720 1.61 18.52 -14.57
N LYS A 721 0.56 18.76 -15.37
CA LYS A 721 -0.70 17.96 -15.30
C LYS A 721 -0.47 16.46 -15.50
N THR A 722 0.50 16.04 -16.30
CA THR A 722 0.84 14.63 -16.49
C THR A 722 1.43 14.01 -15.20
N VAL A 723 2.45 14.64 -14.59
CA VAL A 723 3.05 14.19 -13.32
C VAL A 723 2.01 14.20 -12.19
N VAL A 724 1.23 15.28 -12.07
CA VAL A 724 0.18 15.45 -11.04
C VAL A 724 -0.99 14.45 -11.20
N ARG A 725 -1.11 13.77 -12.35
CA ARG A 725 -2.07 12.66 -12.54
C ARG A 725 -1.51 11.30 -12.19
N GLU A 726 -0.18 11.12 -12.26
CA GLU A 726 0.51 9.89 -11.87
C GLU A 726 0.87 9.89 -10.37
N MET A 727 1.01 11.05 -9.74
CA MET A 727 1.20 11.20 -8.30
C MET A 727 -0.09 10.88 -7.53
N VAL A 728 -0.04 9.84 -6.70
CA VAL A 728 -1.20 9.37 -5.91
C VAL A 728 -1.17 10.04 -4.52
N PRO A 729 -2.18 10.84 -4.13
CA PRO A 729 -2.21 11.46 -2.81
C PRO A 729 -2.41 10.41 -1.71
N TYR A 730 -1.87 10.68 -0.53
CA TYR A 730 -1.99 9.80 0.64
C TYR A 730 -3.36 9.89 1.32
N GLU A 731 -4.16 10.90 0.99
CA GLU A 731 -5.48 11.17 1.57
C GLU A 731 -5.51 11.17 3.11
N VAL A 732 -4.45 11.65 3.78
CA VAL A 732 -4.28 11.54 5.25
C VAL A 732 -5.54 11.95 6.03
N ASP A 733 -6.20 13.04 5.64
CA ASP A 733 -7.41 13.54 6.31
C ASP A 733 -8.64 12.63 6.10
N SER A 734 -8.73 11.91 4.97
CA SER A 734 -9.79 10.93 4.67
C SER A 734 -9.58 9.64 5.49
N ILE A 735 -8.34 9.16 5.54
CA ILE A 735 -7.93 8.00 6.33
C ILE A 735 -8.16 8.26 7.82
N LEU A 736 -7.74 9.43 8.32
CA LEU A 736 -7.88 9.79 9.73
C LEU A 736 -9.36 9.94 10.14
N LEU A 737 -10.22 10.50 9.28
CA LEU A 737 -11.67 10.54 9.49
C LEU A 737 -12.29 9.14 9.58
N ASN A 738 -11.86 8.21 8.72
CA ASN A 738 -12.34 6.83 8.72
C ASN A 738 -11.87 6.04 9.95
N LEU A 739 -10.63 6.25 10.39
CA LEU A 739 -10.11 5.67 11.64
C LEU A 739 -10.82 6.23 12.88
N MET A 740 -11.16 7.52 12.89
CA MET A 740 -11.97 8.14 13.95
C MET A 740 -13.36 7.52 14.06
N ARG A 741 -14.06 7.31 12.93
CA ARG A 741 -15.35 6.58 12.94
C ARG A 741 -15.22 5.15 13.44
N LYS A 742 -14.22 4.41 12.96
CA LYS A 742 -13.96 3.04 13.42
C LYS A 742 -13.71 2.98 14.93
N TRP A 743 -12.99 3.96 15.49
CA TRP A 743 -12.79 4.09 16.93
C TRP A 743 -14.09 4.38 17.69
N ILE A 744 -14.99 5.20 17.14
CA ILE A 744 -16.33 5.44 17.70
C ILE A 744 -17.14 4.14 17.69
N ASP A 745 -17.21 3.42 16.58
CA ASP A 745 -17.92 2.14 16.46
C ASP A 745 -17.38 1.07 17.43
N GLU A 746 -16.05 0.88 17.47
CA GLU A 746 -15.41 -0.04 18.42
C GLU A 746 -15.72 0.32 19.87
N SER A 747 -15.80 1.60 20.20
CA SER A 747 -16.16 2.06 21.54
C SER A 747 -17.64 1.85 21.84
N LEU A 748 -18.56 2.21 20.93
CA LEU A 748 -19.99 1.96 21.07
C LEU A 748 -20.33 0.46 21.17
N ASN A 749 -19.53 -0.41 20.54
CA ASN A 749 -19.63 -1.87 20.68
C ASN A 749 -19.19 -2.37 22.08
N LYS A 750 -18.15 -1.79 22.71
CA LYS A 750 -17.85 -2.02 24.13
C LYS A 750 -19.05 -1.62 25.01
N GLY A 751 -19.69 -0.49 24.70
CA GLY A 751 -20.92 -0.04 25.36
C GLY A 751 -22.11 -0.99 25.18
N ALA A 752 -22.24 -1.61 24.01
CA ALA A 752 -23.26 -2.64 23.76
C ALA A 752 -23.00 -3.91 24.60
N TYR A 753 -21.75 -4.32 24.77
CA TYR A 753 -21.39 -5.42 25.67
C TYR A 753 -21.70 -5.09 27.15
N CYS A 754 -21.38 -3.86 27.61
CA CYS A 754 -21.78 -3.41 28.95
C CYS A 754 -23.29 -3.46 29.18
N LEU A 755 -24.09 -3.03 28.19
CA LEU A 755 -25.55 -3.12 28.22
C LEU A 755 -26.05 -4.57 28.23
N GLN A 756 -25.44 -5.48 27.46
CA GLN A 756 -25.85 -6.88 27.45
C GLN A 756 -25.55 -7.56 28.79
N ARG A 757 -24.34 -7.38 29.33
CA ARG A 757 -23.98 -7.83 30.68
C ARG A 757 -24.93 -7.28 31.74
N ALA A 758 -25.39 -6.03 31.61
CA ALA A 758 -26.36 -5.44 32.53
C ALA A 758 -27.72 -6.16 32.51
N LYS A 759 -28.21 -6.58 31.33
CA LYS A 759 -29.46 -7.34 31.20
C LYS A 759 -29.38 -8.72 31.87
N GLU A 760 -28.21 -9.34 31.85
CA GLU A 760 -27.93 -10.66 32.40
C GLU A 760 -27.71 -10.64 33.93
N THR A 761 -27.20 -9.54 34.47
CA THR A 761 -26.71 -9.47 35.87
C THR A 761 -27.52 -8.56 36.80
N GLU A 762 -28.37 -7.67 36.29
CA GLU A 762 -29.09 -6.71 37.14
C GLU A 762 -30.25 -7.37 37.92
N THR A 763 -30.20 -7.25 39.24
CA THR A 763 -31.14 -7.89 40.18
C THR A 763 -32.09 -6.91 40.85
N TRP A 764 -31.93 -5.61 40.58
CA TRP A 764 -32.73 -4.49 41.11
C TRP A 764 -32.68 -4.39 42.64
N ASN A 765 -31.58 -4.85 43.23
CA ASN A 765 -31.22 -4.56 44.62
C ASN A 765 -30.45 -3.22 44.66
N PRO A 766 -30.54 -2.43 45.75
CA PRO A 766 -29.77 -1.20 45.90
C PRO A 766 -28.26 -1.49 45.93
N LYS A 767 -27.45 -0.67 45.25
CA LYS A 767 -25.99 -0.76 45.25
C LYS A 767 -25.40 -0.64 46.67
N SER A 768 -25.92 0.27 47.48
CA SER A 768 -25.57 0.41 48.91
C SER A 768 -26.69 1.12 49.68
N LYS A 769 -26.60 1.20 51.02
CA LYS A 769 -27.60 1.93 51.85
C LYS A 769 -27.70 3.42 51.51
N SER A 770 -26.62 4.03 51.01
CA SER A 770 -26.54 5.42 50.57
C SER A 770 -26.77 5.60 49.06
N GLU A 771 -26.87 4.50 48.31
CA GLU A 771 -27.00 4.50 46.85
C GLU A 771 -28.14 3.56 46.44
N PRO A 772 -29.41 4.00 46.56
CA PRO A 772 -30.57 3.14 46.44
C PRO A 772 -30.98 2.87 44.98
N TYR A 773 -30.00 2.73 44.08
CA TYR A 773 -30.15 2.48 42.63
C TYR A 773 -29.36 1.25 42.19
N GLY A 774 -29.66 0.73 40.99
CA GLY A 774 -29.00 -0.44 40.42
C GLY A 774 -27.53 -0.21 40.09
N LYS A 775 -26.68 -1.23 40.30
CA LYS A 775 -25.22 -1.15 40.08
C LYS A 775 -24.88 -0.88 38.61
N THR A 776 -25.65 -1.47 37.69
CA THR A 776 -25.32 -1.46 36.25
C THR A 776 -25.47 -0.09 35.59
N ALA A 777 -26.31 0.81 36.12
CA ALA A 777 -26.41 2.19 35.64
C ALA A 777 -25.13 2.99 35.90
N VAL A 778 -24.46 2.76 37.04
CA VAL A 778 -23.16 3.39 37.36
C VAL A 778 -22.08 2.94 36.37
N GLU A 779 -22.08 1.66 36.00
CA GLU A 779 -21.15 1.12 35.01
C GLU A 779 -21.38 1.73 33.62
N LEU A 780 -22.64 1.88 33.20
CA LEU A 780 -23.00 2.51 31.92
C LEU A 780 -22.61 3.99 31.86
N MET A 781 -22.94 4.78 32.90
CA MET A 781 -22.64 6.21 32.90
C MET A 781 -21.13 6.49 33.05
N ASN A 782 -20.39 5.65 33.80
CA ASN A 782 -18.93 5.71 33.82
C ASN A 782 -18.32 5.32 32.47
N PHE A 783 -18.81 4.28 31.80
CA PHE A 783 -18.38 3.92 30.45
C PHE A 783 -18.58 5.07 29.46
N ALA A 784 -19.76 5.70 29.45
CA ALA A 784 -20.05 6.86 28.58
C ALA A 784 -19.11 8.03 28.89
N LYS A 785 -18.88 8.34 30.16
CA LYS A 785 -17.96 9.41 30.60
C LYS A 785 -16.51 9.15 30.19
N ILE A 786 -16.02 7.93 30.37
CA ILE A 786 -14.66 7.55 29.96
C ILE A 786 -14.52 7.63 28.44
N THR A 787 -15.50 7.13 27.68
CA THR A 787 -15.47 7.18 26.20
C THR A 787 -15.38 8.62 25.68
N VAL A 788 -16.15 9.56 26.24
CA VAL A 788 -16.06 10.99 25.88
C VAL A 788 -14.69 11.59 26.26
N GLN A 789 -14.12 11.20 27.39
CA GLN A 789 -12.79 11.66 27.82
C GLN A 789 -11.64 11.07 27.00
N GLU A 790 -11.76 9.83 26.50
CA GLU A 790 -10.78 9.21 25.60
C GLU A 790 -10.86 9.80 24.19
N PHE A 791 -12.07 10.05 23.68
CA PHE A 791 -12.30 10.69 22.37
C PHE A 791 -11.59 12.04 22.24
N PHE A 792 -11.76 12.93 23.23
CA PHE A 792 -11.10 14.24 23.25
C PHE A 792 -9.61 14.21 23.65
N ARG A 793 -9.01 13.03 23.88
CA ARG A 793 -7.56 12.87 24.05
C ARG A 793 -6.85 12.47 22.76
N ILE A 794 -7.58 12.17 21.69
CA ILE A 794 -7.01 11.81 20.39
C ILE A 794 -6.38 13.09 19.77
N PRO A 795 -5.08 13.10 19.43
CA PRO A 795 -4.36 14.29 18.98
C PRO A 795 -4.65 14.65 17.51
N THR A 796 -5.91 15.04 17.24
CA THR A 796 -6.48 15.23 15.89
C THR A 796 -7.51 16.38 15.91
N GLU A 797 -7.71 17.07 14.78
CA GLU A 797 -8.84 18.01 14.62
C GLU A 797 -10.18 17.26 14.67
N ILE A 798 -10.95 17.45 15.74
CA ILE A 798 -12.27 16.84 15.92
C ILE A 798 -13.34 17.72 15.28
N SER A 799 -14.08 17.18 14.31
CA SER A 799 -15.21 17.88 13.70
C SER A 799 -16.50 17.72 14.50
N GLU A 800 -17.37 18.72 14.40
CA GLU A 800 -18.72 18.71 14.98
C GLU A 800 -19.55 17.48 14.56
N ASP A 801 -19.42 17.02 13.31
CA ASP A 801 -20.02 15.79 12.79
C ASP A 801 -19.67 14.56 13.65
N LEU A 802 -18.40 14.40 14.04
CA LEU A 802 -17.92 13.25 14.84
C LEU A 802 -18.39 13.32 16.30
N VAL A 803 -18.50 14.53 16.86
CA VAL A 803 -19.07 14.74 18.20
C VAL A 803 -20.54 14.30 18.21
N GLN A 804 -21.31 14.68 17.19
CA GLN A 804 -22.71 14.29 17.03
C GLN A 804 -22.89 12.77 16.79
N GLU A 805 -21.98 12.15 16.03
CA GLU A 805 -21.94 10.71 15.75
C GLU A 805 -21.70 9.89 17.03
N LEU A 806 -20.68 10.24 17.83
CA LEU A 806 -20.43 9.63 19.14
C LEU A 806 -21.60 9.86 20.12
N ALA A 807 -22.10 11.10 20.21
CA ALA A 807 -23.13 11.46 21.18
C ALA A 807 -24.47 10.77 20.88
N GLY A 808 -24.90 10.70 19.61
CA GLY A 808 -26.09 9.95 19.21
C GLY A 808 -25.95 8.44 19.44
N GLY A 809 -24.74 7.88 19.28
CA GLY A 809 -24.42 6.52 19.64
C GLY A 809 -24.59 6.23 21.14
N LEU A 810 -24.06 7.12 22.00
CA LEU A 810 -24.20 7.03 23.45
C LEU A 810 -25.65 7.24 23.90
N GLU A 811 -26.38 8.21 23.33
CA GLU A 811 -27.80 8.43 23.60
C GLU A 811 -28.62 7.17 23.29
N LYS A 812 -28.38 6.54 22.14
CA LYS A 812 -29.02 5.28 21.77
C LYS A 812 -28.78 4.19 22.83
N LYS A 813 -27.57 4.06 23.38
CA LYS A 813 -27.27 3.07 24.43
C LYS A 813 -27.93 3.41 25.78
N ILE A 814 -28.00 4.69 26.16
CA ILE A 814 -28.74 5.15 27.35
C ILE A 814 -30.24 4.86 27.19
N ARG A 815 -30.82 5.11 26.01
CA ARG A 815 -32.23 4.82 25.70
C ARG A 815 -32.52 3.30 25.67
N GLU A 816 -31.63 2.49 25.10
CA GLU A 816 -31.71 1.01 25.15
C GLU A 816 -31.66 0.48 26.60
N TYR A 817 -30.84 1.06 27.49
CA TYR A 817 -30.83 0.73 28.92
C TYR A 817 -32.11 1.21 29.63
N THR A 818 -32.60 2.41 29.31
CA THR A 818 -33.83 2.98 29.87
C THR A 818 -35.05 2.09 29.59
N MET A 819 -35.16 1.53 28.39
CA MET A 819 -36.21 0.55 28.05
C MET A 819 -36.08 -0.74 28.87
N PHE A 820 -34.86 -1.20 29.19
CA PHE A 820 -34.65 -2.35 30.07
C PHE A 820 -35.07 -2.07 31.53
N VAL A 821 -34.75 -0.89 32.07
CA VAL A 821 -35.23 -0.47 33.41
C VAL A 821 -36.76 -0.39 33.45
N ALA A 822 -37.38 0.13 32.37
CA ALA A 822 -38.82 0.27 32.22
C ALA A 822 -39.57 -1.05 31.97
N ALA A 823 -38.89 -2.16 31.70
CA ALA A 823 -39.52 -3.46 31.43
C ALA A 823 -40.05 -4.12 32.73
N CYS A 824 -41.15 -3.60 33.28
CA CYS A 824 -41.76 -4.03 34.55
C CYS A 824 -43.20 -4.57 34.43
N GLY A 825 -43.75 -4.64 33.21
CA GLY A 825 -45.15 -5.02 32.94
C GLY A 825 -46.08 -3.80 32.91
N LEU A 826 -47.38 -4.04 32.77
CA LEU A 826 -48.40 -3.00 32.72
C LEU A 826 -49.20 -2.96 34.03
N LYS A 827 -49.87 -1.84 34.35
CA LYS A 827 -50.67 -1.72 35.58
C LYS A 827 -51.91 -2.60 35.55
N GLU A 828 -52.46 -2.82 34.35
CA GLU A 828 -53.63 -3.64 34.06
C GLU A 828 -53.42 -5.09 34.50
N ASN A 829 -52.17 -5.55 34.61
CA ASN A 829 -51.81 -6.88 35.11
C ASN A 829 -52.11 -7.08 36.61
N TYR A 830 -52.37 -6.00 37.36
CA TYR A 830 -52.66 -6.03 38.80
C TYR A 830 -54.13 -5.71 39.13
N ILE A 831 -54.88 -5.07 38.22
CA ILE A 831 -56.25 -4.63 38.48
C ILE A 831 -57.20 -5.85 38.40
N PRO A 832 -58.01 -6.14 39.43
CA PRO A 832 -58.96 -7.24 39.40
C PRO A 832 -59.96 -7.14 38.24
N SER A 833 -60.29 -8.28 37.63
CA SER A 833 -61.30 -8.33 36.58
C SER A 833 -62.70 -7.97 37.12
N LEU A 834 -63.45 -7.17 36.36
CA LEU A 834 -64.75 -6.67 36.82
C LEU A 834 -65.74 -7.83 37.03
N PRO A 835 -66.35 -7.97 38.22
CA PRO A 835 -67.27 -9.07 38.49
C PRO A 835 -68.55 -8.96 37.66
N PRO A 836 -69.26 -10.07 37.42
CA PRO A 836 -70.52 -10.07 36.70
C PRO A 836 -71.57 -9.21 37.43
N LEU A 837 -72.31 -8.41 36.66
CA LEU A 837 -73.42 -7.59 37.19
C LEU A 837 -74.46 -8.50 37.86
N THR A 838 -74.70 -8.24 39.15
CA THR A 838 -75.62 -9.01 39.98
C THR A 838 -76.40 -8.09 40.93
N ARG A 839 -77.72 -8.22 40.96
CA ARG A 839 -78.59 -7.38 41.80
C ARG A 839 -78.66 -7.90 43.24
N CYS A 840 -78.53 -6.98 44.20
CA CYS A 840 -78.70 -7.24 45.63
C CYS A 840 -80.08 -7.84 45.97
N TYR A 841 -80.17 -8.62 47.05
CA TYR A 841 -81.43 -9.07 47.65
C TYR A 841 -81.15 -9.58 49.07
N ARG A 842 -81.68 -8.92 50.10
CA ARG A 842 -81.51 -9.31 51.52
C ARG A 842 -82.81 -9.71 52.22
N ASP A 843 -83.84 -10.05 51.46
CA ASP A 843 -85.16 -10.49 51.96
C ASP A 843 -85.18 -12.00 52.30
N SER A 844 -84.53 -12.41 53.38
CA SER A 844 -84.97 -13.62 54.08
C SER A 844 -84.60 -13.63 55.57
N LYS A 845 -85.61 -13.74 56.44
CA LYS A 845 -85.41 -14.18 57.84
C LYS A 845 -85.02 -15.68 57.90
N LEU A 846 -85.30 -16.42 56.82
CA LEU A 846 -85.00 -17.83 56.61
C LEU A 846 -83.49 -18.15 56.65
N GLN A 847 -82.60 -17.26 56.22
CA GLN A 847 -81.15 -17.51 56.22
C GLN A 847 -80.54 -17.42 57.64
N LYS A 848 -81.21 -16.76 58.61
CA LYS A 848 -80.87 -16.90 60.04
C LYS A 848 -81.41 -18.21 60.64
N LEU A 849 -82.57 -18.69 60.18
CA LEU A 849 -83.15 -19.97 60.62
C LEU A 849 -82.38 -21.18 60.08
N LEU A 850 -81.94 -21.15 58.82
CA LEU A 850 -81.12 -22.22 58.21
C LEU A 850 -79.74 -22.35 58.87
N LYS A 851 -79.19 -21.29 59.48
CA LYS A 851 -77.99 -21.37 60.33
C LYS A 851 -78.24 -21.92 61.75
N ILE A 852 -79.49 -22.19 62.12
CA ILE A 852 -79.89 -22.71 63.45
C ILE A 852 -80.44 -24.16 63.35
N ALA A 853 -80.83 -24.61 62.16
CA ALA A 853 -81.61 -25.84 61.96
C ALA A 853 -80.94 -26.92 61.06
N SER A 854 -79.61 -27.03 61.06
CA SER A 854 -78.91 -28.12 60.36
C SER A 854 -77.62 -28.56 61.06
N PRO A 855 -77.57 -29.76 61.67
CA PRO A 855 -76.33 -30.36 62.15
C PRO A 855 -75.63 -31.17 61.05
N CYS A 856 -74.34 -30.87 60.83
CA CYS A 856 -73.33 -31.74 60.21
C CYS A 856 -73.65 -32.40 58.85
N SER A 857 -73.26 -31.75 57.75
CA SER A 857 -72.65 -32.47 56.61
C SER A 857 -71.55 -31.66 55.93
N VAL A 858 -70.37 -32.29 55.84
CA VAL A 858 -69.15 -31.97 55.06
C VAL A 858 -68.90 -30.49 54.67
N SER A 859 -67.89 -29.88 55.32
CA SER A 859 -67.26 -28.65 54.83
C SER A 859 -66.41 -28.92 53.58
N CYS A 860 -66.46 -28.00 52.62
CA CYS A 860 -65.48 -27.89 51.55
C CYS A 860 -64.97 -26.44 51.49
N GLU A 861 -63.85 -26.20 52.18
CA GLU A 861 -62.89 -25.11 51.95
C GLU A 861 -63.49 -23.69 51.88
N GLU A 862 -63.91 -23.23 53.05
CA GLU A 862 -63.44 -21.92 53.55
C GLU A 862 -61.91 -21.87 53.39
N PRO A 863 -61.34 -20.97 52.57
CA PRO A 863 -59.89 -20.91 52.40
C PRO A 863 -59.25 -20.42 53.69
N HIS A 864 -58.54 -21.31 54.38
CA HIS A 864 -57.67 -20.95 55.50
C HIS A 864 -56.79 -19.76 55.07
N LEU A 865 -56.73 -18.67 55.84
CA LEU A 865 -55.88 -18.60 57.03
C LEU A 865 -54.47 -19.19 56.81
N LEU A 866 -53.90 -18.94 55.62
CA LEU A 866 -52.45 -18.77 55.50
C LEU A 866 -52.06 -17.59 56.39
N GLY A 867 -51.49 -17.91 57.56
CA GLY A 867 -51.37 -16.99 58.66
C GLY A 867 -50.48 -15.79 58.37
N ILE A 868 -51.09 -14.60 58.34
CA ILE A 868 -50.56 -13.49 59.12
C ILE A 868 -51.37 -13.50 60.41
N ASP A 869 -50.71 -13.92 61.49
CA ASP A 869 -51.22 -13.65 62.84
C ASP A 869 -51.26 -12.13 62.98
N VAL A 870 -52.44 -11.53 63.26
CA VAL A 870 -52.61 -10.07 63.26
C VAL A 870 -52.14 -9.52 64.60
N ASP A 871 -50.83 -9.64 64.79
CA ASP A 871 -50.07 -9.01 65.85
C ASP A 871 -50.35 -7.49 65.84
N ASN A 872 -50.51 -6.87 67.01
CA ASN A 872 -51.12 -5.53 67.19
C ASN A 872 -50.20 -4.36 66.75
N HIS A 873 -49.28 -4.63 65.83
CA HIS A 873 -48.26 -3.74 65.33
C HIS A 873 -48.51 -3.46 63.85
N PRO A 874 -49.05 -2.29 63.44
CA PRO A 874 -49.27 -2.01 62.02
C PRO A 874 -47.93 -1.86 61.28
N HIS A 875 -47.64 -2.80 60.38
CA HIS A 875 -46.45 -2.79 59.52
C HIS A 875 -46.81 -2.65 58.03
N SER A 876 -45.84 -2.24 57.20
CA SER A 876 -46.06 -2.01 55.76
C SER A 876 -46.16 -3.33 54.99
N CYS A 877 -47.09 -3.41 54.04
CA CYS A 877 -47.28 -4.60 53.19
C CYS A 877 -46.33 -4.68 51.98
N THR A 878 -45.51 -3.64 51.74
CA THR A 878 -44.69 -3.48 50.52
C THR A 878 -43.74 -4.67 50.28
N SER A 879 -44.05 -5.50 49.27
CA SER A 879 -43.30 -6.72 48.95
C SER A 879 -41.94 -6.41 48.32
N ARG A 880 -41.01 -7.39 48.39
CA ARG A 880 -39.70 -7.29 47.71
C ARG A 880 -39.82 -7.03 46.19
N GLY A 881 -40.93 -7.44 45.56
CA GLY A 881 -41.21 -7.14 44.16
C GLY A 881 -41.46 -5.65 43.93
N THR A 882 -42.22 -5.01 44.80
CA THR A 882 -42.52 -3.57 44.75
C THR A 882 -41.31 -2.73 45.14
N GLN A 883 -40.54 -3.14 46.15
CA GLN A 883 -39.26 -2.50 46.51
C GLN A 883 -38.28 -2.47 45.33
N ARG A 884 -38.19 -3.53 44.53
CA ARG A 884 -37.38 -3.56 43.29
C ARG A 884 -37.83 -2.53 42.24
N LEU A 885 -39.12 -2.19 42.18
CA LEU A 885 -39.62 -1.13 41.30
C LEU A 885 -39.21 0.26 41.81
N TYR A 886 -39.12 0.46 43.12
CA TYR A 886 -38.55 1.69 43.69
C TYR A 886 -37.05 1.83 43.36
N ILE A 887 -36.26 0.74 43.43
CA ILE A 887 -34.86 0.75 42.97
C ILE A 887 -34.76 1.09 41.48
N ARG A 888 -35.65 0.56 40.63
CA ARG A 888 -35.73 0.95 39.21
C ARG A 888 -36.03 2.45 39.03
N LEU A 889 -37.00 2.99 39.77
CA LEU A 889 -37.32 4.43 39.71
C LEU A 889 -36.12 5.30 40.13
N ASN A 890 -35.46 4.96 41.24
CA ASN A 890 -34.20 5.62 41.65
C ASN A 890 -33.09 5.50 40.59
N THR A 891 -33.03 4.38 39.88
CA THR A 891 -32.05 4.16 38.79
C THR A 891 -32.30 5.09 37.61
N LEU A 892 -33.56 5.40 37.29
CA LEU A 892 -33.92 6.37 36.25
C LEU A 892 -33.54 7.81 36.67
N HIS A 893 -33.78 8.18 37.93
CA HIS A 893 -33.33 9.46 38.50
C HIS A 893 -31.80 9.57 38.56
N TYR A 894 -31.09 8.47 38.83
CA TYR A 894 -29.63 8.41 38.71
C TYR A 894 -29.15 8.73 37.28
N LEU A 895 -29.82 8.22 36.24
CA LEU A 895 -29.47 8.57 34.84
C LEU A 895 -29.72 10.05 34.55
N LEU A 896 -30.88 10.61 34.94
CA LEU A 896 -31.24 12.02 34.73
C LEU A 896 -30.22 12.98 35.37
N SER A 897 -29.77 12.70 36.60
CA SER A 897 -28.79 13.52 37.30
C SER A 897 -27.38 13.47 36.67
N HIS A 898 -27.05 12.41 35.92
CA HIS A 898 -25.72 12.22 35.32
C HIS A 898 -25.62 12.69 33.86
N ILE A 899 -26.72 12.69 33.09
CA ILE A 899 -26.74 13.15 31.68
C ILE A 899 -26.19 14.59 31.52
N PRO A 900 -26.58 15.60 32.32
CA PRO A 900 -26.03 16.96 32.21
C PRO A 900 -24.50 17.04 32.35
N SER A 901 -23.86 16.09 33.06
CA SER A 901 -22.40 16.04 33.15
C SER A 901 -21.74 15.49 31.88
N LEU A 902 -22.41 14.61 31.13
CA LEU A 902 -21.93 14.14 29.82
C LEU A 902 -22.11 15.24 28.78
N ASP A 903 -23.30 15.85 28.75
CA ASP A 903 -23.66 16.94 27.84
C ASP A 903 -22.71 18.16 27.98
N LYS A 904 -22.38 18.51 29.23
CA LYS A 904 -21.35 19.52 29.54
C LYS A 904 -19.94 19.14 29.09
N SER A 905 -19.61 17.85 29.04
CA SER A 905 -18.29 17.37 28.60
C SER A 905 -18.14 17.37 27.07
N LEU A 906 -19.25 17.21 26.33
CA LEU A 906 -19.29 17.37 24.88
C LEU A 906 -19.27 18.85 24.47
N THR A 907 -20.04 19.70 25.17
CA THR A 907 -20.23 21.12 24.78
C THR A 907 -19.11 22.08 25.20
N LEU A 908 -18.32 21.78 26.25
CA LEU A 908 -17.29 22.71 26.76
C LEU A 908 -15.85 22.37 26.37
N THR A 909 -15.62 21.41 25.47
CA THR A 909 -14.25 21.05 25.07
C THR A 909 -13.78 21.95 23.91
N PRO A 910 -12.73 22.78 24.10
CA PRO A 910 -12.23 23.67 23.05
C PRO A 910 -11.47 22.89 21.97
N GLY A 911 -11.55 23.36 20.72
CA GLY A 911 -10.85 22.77 19.56
C GLY A 911 -11.74 22.06 18.54
N ILE A 912 -13.06 22.03 18.72
CA ILE A 912 -14.00 21.46 17.75
C ILE A 912 -14.05 22.33 16.48
N VAL A 913 -13.86 21.71 15.32
CA VAL A 913 -13.94 22.38 14.00
C VAL A 913 -15.39 22.37 13.49
N PRO A 914 -15.97 23.53 13.13
CA PRO A 914 -17.33 23.59 12.58
C PRO A 914 -17.51 22.77 11.31
N SER A 915 -18.68 22.14 11.14
CA SER A 915 -18.91 21.29 9.97
C SER A 915 -18.85 22.06 8.64
N LYS A 916 -17.95 21.66 7.74
CA LYS A 916 -17.81 22.22 6.39
C LYS A 916 -18.91 21.75 5.42
N ARG A 917 -19.82 20.85 5.83
CA ARG A 917 -20.92 20.30 5.00
C ARG A 917 -22.13 21.25 4.88
N GLY A 918 -21.86 22.54 4.66
CA GLY A 918 -22.87 23.61 4.56
C GLY A 918 -23.60 23.70 3.21
N GLY A 919 -24.11 22.58 2.68
CA GLY A 919 -24.69 22.53 1.32
C GLY A 919 -25.91 21.60 1.19
N VAL A 920 -27.10 22.21 1.07
CA VAL A 920 -28.37 21.58 0.64
C VAL A 920 -28.91 20.45 1.55
N THR A 921 -29.56 20.82 2.66
CA THR A 921 -30.99 20.49 2.93
C THR A 921 -31.54 21.28 4.12
N ASN A 922 -32.87 21.46 4.16
CA ASN A 922 -33.71 21.98 5.25
C ASN A 922 -33.15 23.11 6.16
N LYS A 923 -33.16 24.35 5.65
CA LYS A 923 -33.19 25.55 6.50
C LYS A 923 -34.53 25.67 7.24
N GLN A 924 -34.70 25.04 8.41
CA GLN A 924 -35.91 25.27 9.22
C GLN A 924 -35.78 25.32 10.76
N THR A 925 -34.58 25.50 11.32
CA THR A 925 -34.41 25.92 12.74
C THR A 925 -33.08 26.67 12.99
N ILE A 926 -32.93 27.89 12.47
CA ILE A 926 -31.87 28.82 12.92
C ILE A 926 -32.51 30.16 13.30
N LYS A 927 -33.00 30.25 14.54
CA LYS A 927 -33.35 31.49 15.24
C LYS A 927 -33.40 31.24 16.76
N GLY A 928 -32.54 31.92 17.51
CA GLY A 928 -32.69 32.09 18.97
C GLY A 928 -32.10 31.00 19.86
N ASN A 929 -30.81 31.14 20.17
CA ASN A 929 -30.24 30.97 21.51
C ASN A 929 -30.96 30.00 22.47
N ASN A 930 -30.67 28.70 22.34
CA ASN A 930 -30.82 27.68 23.38
C ASN A 930 -29.82 26.56 23.10
N ASN A 931 -29.19 26.01 24.15
CA ASN A 931 -28.35 24.82 24.00
C ASN A 931 -29.26 23.61 23.74
N THR A 932 -29.24 23.07 22.53
CA THR A 932 -29.83 21.76 22.23
C THR A 932 -28.96 20.68 22.87
N SER A 933 -29.47 20.02 23.90
CA SER A 933 -28.77 18.95 24.62
C SER A 933 -28.60 17.74 23.69
N TYR A 934 -27.40 17.15 23.66
CA TYR A 934 -27.11 15.96 22.85
C TYR A 934 -27.93 14.72 23.27
N PHE A 935 -28.59 14.77 24.43
CA PHE A 935 -29.31 13.67 25.05
C PHE A 935 -30.81 13.97 25.30
N GLU A 936 -31.41 14.89 24.54
CA GLU A 936 -32.81 15.31 24.72
C GLU A 936 -33.82 14.16 24.56
N SER A 937 -33.58 13.21 23.64
CA SER A 937 -34.46 12.03 23.48
C SER A 937 -34.22 10.99 24.59
N ALA A 938 -32.98 10.83 25.08
CA ALA A 938 -32.73 10.03 26.29
C ALA A 938 -33.44 10.62 27.52
N ASN A 939 -33.29 11.92 27.79
CA ASN A 939 -33.97 12.60 28.91
C ASN A 939 -35.50 12.41 28.83
N SER A 940 -36.08 12.64 27.65
CA SER A 940 -37.51 12.45 27.40
C SER A 940 -37.95 10.98 27.63
N SER A 941 -37.15 10.02 27.17
CA SER A 941 -37.40 8.59 27.38
C SER A 941 -37.31 8.18 28.84
N ILE A 942 -36.41 8.79 29.62
CA ILE A 942 -36.23 8.48 31.05
C ILE A 942 -37.38 9.08 31.87
N ILE A 943 -37.84 10.29 31.58
CA ILE A 943 -39.01 10.90 32.22
C ILE A 943 -40.27 10.04 31.97
N ALA A 944 -40.46 9.56 30.73
CA ALA A 944 -41.55 8.64 30.40
C ALA A 944 -41.43 7.32 31.17
N ALA A 945 -40.23 6.76 31.29
CA ALA A 945 -39.96 5.56 32.08
C ALA A 945 -40.22 5.78 33.58
N CYS A 946 -39.86 6.94 34.15
CA CYS A 946 -40.13 7.26 35.56
C CYS A 946 -41.62 7.19 35.84
N LYS A 947 -42.45 7.82 35.00
CA LYS A 947 -43.91 7.76 35.12
C LYS A 947 -44.42 6.32 35.04
N HIS A 948 -43.97 5.56 34.05
CA HIS A 948 -44.43 4.17 33.86
C HIS A 948 -44.06 3.26 35.02
N VAL A 949 -42.80 3.29 35.49
CA VAL A 949 -42.34 2.48 36.63
C VAL A 949 -43.06 2.89 37.92
N SER A 950 -43.29 4.19 38.12
CA SER A 950 -44.04 4.72 39.27
C SER A 950 -45.51 4.26 39.26
N GLU A 951 -46.17 4.32 38.11
CA GLU A 951 -47.54 3.83 37.91
C GLU A 951 -47.62 2.32 38.19
N VAL A 952 -46.77 1.51 37.56
CA VAL A 952 -46.71 0.04 37.76
C VAL A 952 -46.42 -0.33 39.22
N ALA A 953 -45.51 0.39 39.90
CA ALA A 953 -45.23 0.18 41.31
C ALA A 953 -46.44 0.52 42.21
N SER A 954 -47.20 1.55 41.85
CA SER A 954 -48.35 2.02 42.61
C SER A 954 -49.54 1.07 42.53
N TYR A 955 -49.93 0.65 41.31
CA TYR A 955 -51.02 -0.33 41.16
C TYR A 955 -50.65 -1.69 41.76
N ARG A 956 -49.38 -2.10 41.69
CA ARG A 956 -48.87 -3.29 42.41
C ARG A 956 -48.98 -3.14 43.94
N LEU A 957 -48.55 -2.00 44.50
CA LEU A 957 -48.63 -1.74 45.94
C LEU A 957 -50.07 -1.84 46.45
N ILE A 958 -51.04 -1.32 45.69
CA ILE A 958 -52.43 -1.23 46.12
C ILE A 958 -53.21 -2.53 45.85
N PHE A 959 -53.17 -3.06 44.62
CA PHE A 959 -54.00 -4.19 44.20
C PHE A 959 -53.35 -5.58 44.36
N LEU A 960 -52.05 -5.66 44.69
CA LEU A 960 -51.39 -6.93 45.02
C LEU A 960 -50.90 -6.94 46.46
N ASP A 961 -50.00 -6.02 46.83
CA ASP A 961 -49.38 -6.04 48.17
C ASP A 961 -50.38 -5.67 49.28
N SER A 962 -51.31 -4.73 49.04
CA SER A 962 -52.25 -4.20 50.03
C SER A 962 -53.70 -4.67 49.83
N VAL A 963 -53.92 -5.65 48.96
CA VAL A 963 -55.25 -6.04 48.44
C VAL A 963 -56.24 -6.37 49.55
N PHE A 964 -55.80 -7.09 50.59
CA PHE A 964 -56.62 -7.49 51.73
C PHE A 964 -57.28 -6.29 52.44
N PHE A 965 -56.56 -5.18 52.58
CA PHE A 965 -57.04 -4.00 53.31
C PHE A 965 -57.78 -3.01 52.40
N LEU A 966 -57.26 -2.77 51.18
CA LEU A 966 -57.76 -1.72 50.29
C LEU A 966 -58.80 -2.17 49.26
N TYR A 967 -58.87 -3.47 48.96
CA TYR A 967 -59.82 -4.01 47.96
C TYR A 967 -60.69 -5.17 48.46
N ASP A 968 -60.21 -6.05 49.34
CA ASP A 968 -61.01 -7.19 49.81
C ASP A 968 -61.79 -6.91 51.10
N GLY A 969 -61.21 -6.23 52.10
CA GLY A 969 -61.86 -6.02 53.40
C GLY A 969 -62.86 -4.85 53.48
N LEU A 970 -62.62 -3.75 52.76
CA LEU A 970 -63.38 -2.50 52.88
C LEU A 970 -64.90 -2.71 52.63
N TYR A 971 -65.77 -2.26 53.54
CA TYR A 971 -67.25 -2.38 53.48
C TYR A 971 -67.83 -3.81 53.29
N VAL A 972 -67.09 -4.88 53.61
CA VAL A 972 -67.62 -6.25 53.55
C VAL A 972 -68.69 -6.48 54.64
N GLY A 973 -69.82 -7.08 54.25
CA GLY A 973 -70.93 -7.42 55.15
C GLY A 973 -71.87 -6.25 55.44
N ASP A 974 -71.32 -5.11 55.85
CA ASP A 974 -71.94 -3.79 55.94
C ASP A 974 -70.90 -2.64 56.06
N VAL A 975 -71.36 -1.41 55.84
CA VAL A 975 -70.53 -0.19 55.79
C VAL A 975 -70.12 0.32 57.17
N ALA A 976 -70.91 0.06 58.22
CA ALA A 976 -70.66 0.58 59.56
C ALA A 976 -69.54 -0.19 60.28
N ASN A 977 -69.47 -1.50 60.06
CA ASN A 977 -68.41 -2.35 60.58
C ASN A 977 -67.16 -2.36 59.68
N GLY A 978 -67.34 -2.25 58.35
CA GLY A 978 -66.25 -2.31 57.36
C GLY A 978 -65.54 -0.98 57.04
N ARG A 979 -65.42 -0.04 57.99
CA ARG A 979 -64.82 1.31 57.78
C ARG A 979 -63.35 1.27 57.32
N ILE A 980 -62.91 2.31 56.61
CA ILE A 980 -61.57 2.43 55.98
C ILE A 980 -60.37 2.50 56.94
N ASN A 981 -60.58 2.72 58.24
CA ASN A 981 -59.54 3.10 59.22
C ASN A 981 -58.27 2.20 59.24
N HIS A 982 -58.42 0.88 59.05
CA HIS A 982 -57.29 -0.04 58.95
C HIS A 982 -56.48 0.18 57.67
N ALA A 983 -57.16 0.35 56.53
CA ALA A 983 -56.54 0.63 55.24
C ALA A 983 -55.81 1.98 55.22
N LEU A 984 -56.39 3.02 55.85
CA LEU A 984 -55.71 4.31 56.08
C LEU A 984 -54.40 4.16 56.87
N THR A 985 -54.38 3.25 57.84
CA THR A 985 -53.21 2.99 58.68
C THR A 985 -52.11 2.26 57.90
N ILE A 986 -52.47 1.23 57.12
CA ILE A 986 -51.54 0.52 56.24
C ILE A 986 -50.97 1.45 55.16
N LEU A 987 -51.81 2.29 54.53
CA LEU A 987 -51.41 3.25 53.51
C LEU A 987 -50.35 4.25 54.03
N LYS A 988 -50.52 4.78 55.26
CA LYS A 988 -49.52 5.64 55.91
C LYS A 988 -48.17 4.94 56.09
N HIS A 989 -48.17 3.66 56.47
CA HIS A 989 -46.93 2.87 56.63
C HIS A 989 -46.28 2.55 55.28
N ASN A 990 -47.07 2.24 54.25
CA ASN A 990 -46.58 2.01 52.89
C ASN A 990 -45.95 3.27 52.29
N ILE A 991 -46.59 4.44 52.40
CA ILE A 991 -46.02 5.72 51.93
C ILE A 991 -44.71 6.03 52.68
N LYS A 992 -44.67 5.82 54.00
CA LYS A 992 -43.46 6.04 54.82
C LYS A 992 -42.30 5.11 54.46
N LEU A 993 -42.57 3.85 54.11
CA LEU A 993 -41.52 2.93 53.63
C LEU A 993 -41.07 3.28 52.20
N MET A 994 -42.00 3.67 51.33
CA MET A 994 -41.71 4.09 49.96
C MET A 994 -40.78 5.32 49.93
N THR A 995 -41.07 6.36 50.71
CA THR A 995 -40.20 7.57 50.79
C THR A 995 -38.88 7.32 51.52
N ALA A 996 -38.76 6.25 52.31
CA ALA A 996 -37.49 5.82 52.91
C ALA A 996 -36.60 5.00 51.94
N ILE A 997 -37.14 4.51 50.83
CA ILE A 997 -36.41 3.77 49.79
C ILE A 997 -36.12 4.65 48.57
N LEU A 998 -37.07 5.54 48.20
CA LEU A 998 -36.94 6.43 47.05
C LEU A 998 -36.02 7.64 47.33
N THR A 999 -35.35 8.13 46.30
CA THR A 999 -34.70 9.45 46.31
C THR A 999 -35.74 10.57 46.35
N GLU A 1000 -35.41 11.71 46.95
CA GLU A 1000 -36.37 12.82 47.17
C GLU A 1000 -37.05 13.29 45.87
N GLU A 1001 -36.30 13.33 44.76
CA GLU A 1001 -36.80 13.65 43.42
C GLU A 1001 -37.96 12.76 42.96
N ALA A 1002 -37.98 11.49 43.37
CA ALA A 1002 -39.00 10.51 42.99
C ALA A 1002 -40.24 10.55 43.90
N HIS A 1003 -40.16 11.17 45.09
CA HIS A 1003 -41.23 11.13 46.09
C HIS A 1003 -42.55 11.72 45.58
N ALA A 1004 -42.49 12.89 44.92
CA ALA A 1004 -43.68 13.59 44.43
C ALA A 1004 -44.45 12.78 43.36
N LEU A 1005 -43.71 12.13 42.44
CA LEU A 1005 -44.28 11.27 41.41
C LEU A 1005 -44.87 9.98 42.01
N ALA A 1006 -44.13 9.35 42.92
CA ALA A 1006 -44.55 8.10 43.54
C ALA A 1006 -45.80 8.27 44.44
N VAL A 1007 -45.85 9.31 45.28
CA VAL A 1007 -47.03 9.58 46.12
C VAL A 1007 -48.26 9.92 45.26
N LYS A 1008 -48.08 10.64 44.14
CA LYS A 1008 -49.17 10.93 43.20
C LYS A 1008 -49.74 9.69 42.52
N GLU A 1009 -48.90 8.77 42.05
CA GLU A 1009 -49.40 7.55 41.40
C GLU A 1009 -49.97 6.55 42.43
N VAL A 1010 -49.45 6.52 43.66
CA VAL A 1010 -50.07 5.80 44.79
C VAL A 1010 -51.45 6.36 45.12
N MET A 1011 -51.62 7.68 45.14
CA MET A 1011 -52.92 8.33 45.32
C MET A 1011 -53.94 7.89 44.27
N LYS A 1012 -53.57 7.95 42.99
CA LYS A 1012 -54.40 7.49 41.86
C LYS A 1012 -54.82 6.03 42.01
N ALA A 1013 -53.85 5.13 42.23
CA ALA A 1013 -54.14 3.71 42.41
C ALA A 1013 -55.04 3.44 43.63
N THR A 1014 -54.94 4.26 44.69
CA THR A 1014 -55.80 4.15 45.88
C THR A 1014 -57.23 4.65 45.62
N PHE A 1015 -57.40 5.74 44.86
CA PHE A 1015 -58.72 6.24 44.45
C PHE A 1015 -59.40 5.25 43.48
N ASP A 1016 -58.65 4.68 42.54
CA ASP A 1016 -59.12 3.60 41.67
C ASP A 1016 -59.54 2.35 42.47
N ALA A 1017 -58.80 1.98 43.51
CA ALA A 1017 -59.17 0.85 44.39
C ALA A 1017 -60.46 1.13 45.18
N PHE A 1018 -60.63 2.35 45.69
CA PHE A 1018 -61.86 2.77 46.38
C PHE A 1018 -63.06 2.76 45.42
N LEU A 1019 -62.92 3.29 44.20
CA LEU A 1019 -63.92 3.21 43.13
C LEU A 1019 -64.25 1.75 42.77
N MET A 1020 -63.23 0.89 42.67
CA MET A 1020 -63.40 -0.54 42.42
C MET A 1020 -64.16 -1.23 43.57
N VAL A 1021 -63.95 -0.86 44.84
CA VAL A 1021 -64.76 -1.37 45.96
C VAL A 1021 -66.23 -0.98 45.83
N LEU A 1022 -66.53 0.27 45.45
CA LEU A 1022 -67.90 0.78 45.33
C LEU A 1022 -68.67 0.23 44.11
N LEU A 1023 -67.99 0.05 42.97
CA LEU A 1023 -68.61 -0.27 41.67
C LEU A 1023 -68.34 -1.70 41.17
N ALA A 1024 -67.36 -2.38 41.77
CA ALA A 1024 -66.85 -3.67 41.33
C ALA A 1024 -66.45 -4.61 42.50
N GLY A 1025 -66.79 -4.29 43.76
CA GLY A 1025 -66.31 -5.02 44.95
C GLY A 1025 -66.91 -6.40 45.22
N GLY A 1026 -67.61 -7.03 44.28
CA GLY A 1026 -68.11 -8.40 44.40
C GLY A 1026 -69.43 -8.55 45.17
N THR A 1027 -69.83 -9.81 45.44
CA THR A 1027 -71.16 -10.10 46.01
C THR A 1027 -71.31 -9.74 47.49
N SER A 1028 -70.21 -9.65 48.23
CA SER A 1028 -70.10 -9.45 49.69
C SER A 1028 -70.49 -8.05 50.20
N ARG A 1029 -70.71 -7.09 49.30
CA ARG A 1029 -70.92 -5.67 49.58
C ARG A 1029 -72.28 -5.18 49.07
N ALA A 1030 -73.04 -4.48 49.90
CA ALA A 1030 -74.31 -3.88 49.49
C ALA A 1030 -74.55 -2.58 50.26
N PHE A 1031 -75.05 -1.55 49.56
CA PHE A 1031 -75.11 -0.17 50.06
C PHE A 1031 -76.57 0.31 50.12
N ASN A 1032 -76.97 0.90 51.24
CA ASN A 1032 -78.25 1.62 51.37
C ASN A 1032 -78.06 3.09 50.94
N GLU A 1033 -79.14 3.89 50.92
CA GLU A 1033 -79.04 5.34 50.64
C GLU A 1033 -78.39 6.10 51.80
N SER A 1034 -78.67 5.71 53.05
CA SER A 1034 -78.05 6.26 54.28
C SER A 1034 -76.52 6.20 54.28
N ASP A 1035 -75.95 5.18 53.64
CA ASP A 1035 -74.55 4.81 53.82
C ASP A 1035 -73.58 5.79 53.14
N HIS A 1036 -74.09 6.65 52.23
CA HIS A 1036 -73.28 7.63 51.51
C HIS A 1036 -72.55 8.62 52.43
N GLN A 1037 -73.14 8.98 53.58
CA GLN A 1037 -72.53 9.90 54.54
C GLN A 1037 -71.24 9.30 55.13
N ILE A 1038 -71.31 8.03 55.53
CA ILE A 1038 -70.16 7.27 56.05
C ILE A 1038 -69.09 7.08 54.97
N ILE A 1039 -69.49 6.79 53.74
CA ILE A 1039 -68.56 6.61 52.61
C ILE A 1039 -67.88 7.95 52.26
N GLN A 1040 -68.59 9.07 52.37
CA GLN A 1040 -68.02 10.41 52.20
C GLN A 1040 -67.03 10.76 53.32
N GLU A 1041 -67.35 10.48 54.60
CA GLU A 1041 -66.40 10.63 55.73
C GLU A 1041 -65.11 9.83 55.49
N ASP A 1042 -65.24 8.58 55.09
CA ASP A 1042 -64.11 7.67 54.82
C ASP A 1042 -63.28 8.16 53.61
N PHE A 1043 -63.91 8.74 52.59
CA PHE A 1043 -63.19 9.33 51.46
C PHE A 1043 -62.50 10.65 51.79
N GLN A 1044 -63.12 11.55 52.58
CA GLN A 1044 -62.44 12.76 53.05
C GLN A 1044 -61.25 12.39 53.96
N SER A 1045 -61.39 11.36 54.79
CA SER A 1045 -60.31 10.81 55.61
C SER A 1045 -59.17 10.22 54.76
N LEU A 1046 -59.48 9.70 53.57
CA LEU A 1046 -58.49 9.25 52.59
C LEU A 1046 -57.78 10.42 51.91
N LYS A 1047 -58.51 11.44 51.40
CA LYS A 1047 -57.89 12.66 50.85
C LYS A 1047 -56.97 13.34 51.87
N GLN A 1048 -57.36 13.39 53.14
CA GLN A 1048 -56.56 13.99 54.22
C GLN A 1048 -55.18 13.32 54.39
N ILE A 1049 -55.01 12.03 54.06
CA ILE A 1049 -53.66 11.41 54.03
C ILE A 1049 -52.79 12.09 52.99
N PHE A 1050 -53.31 12.22 51.76
CA PHE A 1050 -52.58 12.80 50.65
C PHE A 1050 -52.38 14.30 50.80
N HIS A 1051 -53.26 15.03 51.49
CA HIS A 1051 -53.01 16.42 51.91
C HIS A 1051 -51.90 16.52 52.98
N THR A 1052 -51.89 15.61 53.96
CA THR A 1052 -50.91 15.61 55.06
C THR A 1052 -49.48 15.28 54.57
N PHE A 1053 -49.33 14.36 53.61
CA PHE A 1053 -48.06 14.18 52.89
C PHE A 1053 -47.84 15.23 51.79
N GLY A 1054 -48.94 15.80 51.27
CA GLY A 1054 -49.00 16.65 50.09
C GLY A 1054 -48.37 18.02 50.28
N GLN A 1055 -48.39 18.56 51.51
CA GLN A 1055 -47.81 19.87 51.88
C GLN A 1055 -46.32 20.04 51.55
N ARG A 1056 -45.62 18.96 51.12
CA ARG A 1056 -44.32 19.02 50.43
C ARG A 1056 -44.19 18.20 49.14
N LEU A 1057 -45.16 17.33 48.80
CA LEU A 1057 -44.99 16.28 47.76
C LEU A 1057 -46.07 16.26 46.68
N VAL A 1058 -47.32 16.62 46.99
CA VAL A 1058 -48.46 16.60 46.05
C VAL A 1058 -49.36 17.79 46.37
N ALA A 1059 -49.48 18.73 45.44
CA ALA A 1059 -50.29 19.92 45.65
C ALA A 1059 -51.77 19.58 45.86
N GLU A 1060 -52.41 20.27 46.81
CA GLU A 1060 -53.81 20.08 47.23
C GLU A 1060 -54.79 20.06 46.05
N ASN A 1061 -54.61 20.96 45.08
CA ASN A 1061 -55.42 21.03 43.86
C ASN A 1061 -55.29 19.81 42.93
N VAL A 1062 -54.24 18.99 43.06
CA VAL A 1062 -54.09 17.70 42.36
C VAL A 1062 -54.84 16.60 43.10
N VAL A 1063 -54.83 16.61 44.43
CA VAL A 1063 -55.58 15.65 45.26
C VAL A 1063 -57.09 15.84 45.04
N GLU A 1064 -57.57 17.08 45.11
CA GLU A 1064 -58.98 17.41 44.88
C GLU A 1064 -59.43 17.04 43.45
N LYS A 1065 -58.67 17.46 42.43
CA LYS A 1065 -59.01 17.19 41.02
C LYS A 1065 -59.08 15.69 40.68
N GLU A 1066 -58.17 14.89 41.21
CA GLU A 1066 -58.20 13.43 41.00
C GLU A 1066 -59.29 12.77 41.86
N GLY A 1067 -59.73 13.43 42.93
CA GLY A 1067 -60.85 13.01 43.80
C GLY A 1067 -62.24 13.30 43.23
N GLU A 1068 -62.40 14.30 42.35
CA GLU A 1068 -63.69 14.66 41.70
C GLU A 1068 -64.47 13.46 41.15
N VAL A 1069 -63.77 12.48 40.58
CA VAL A 1069 -64.36 11.25 40.01
C VAL A 1069 -64.97 10.36 41.09
N VAL A 1070 -64.31 10.27 42.26
CA VAL A 1070 -64.78 9.49 43.41
C VAL A 1070 -65.98 10.19 44.05
N GLU A 1071 -65.89 11.50 44.27
CA GLU A 1071 -66.96 12.29 44.86
C GLU A 1071 -68.23 12.27 44.01
N GLY A 1072 -68.11 12.36 42.68
CA GLY A 1072 -69.24 12.18 41.76
C GLY A 1072 -69.89 10.78 41.81
N VAL A 1073 -69.16 9.74 42.21
CA VAL A 1073 -69.73 8.41 42.46
C VAL A 1073 -70.42 8.35 43.82
N ILE A 1074 -69.87 9.01 44.85
CA ILE A 1074 -70.51 9.11 46.17
C ILE A 1074 -71.79 9.97 46.10
N GLU A 1075 -71.83 11.02 45.26
CA GLU A 1075 -73.05 11.78 44.93
C GLU A 1075 -74.15 10.84 44.41
N LEU A 1076 -73.85 9.96 43.45
CA LEU A 1076 -74.80 8.93 42.98
C LEU A 1076 -75.22 7.99 44.10
N MET A 1077 -74.30 7.59 44.98
CA MET A 1077 -74.63 6.75 46.14
C MET A 1077 -75.54 7.46 47.17
N GLY A 1078 -75.58 8.79 47.19
CA GLY A 1078 -76.53 9.59 47.97
C GLY A 1078 -77.88 9.87 47.28
N MET A 1079 -78.06 9.50 46.00
CA MET A 1079 -79.34 9.72 45.30
C MET A 1079 -80.35 8.60 45.56
N SER A 1080 -81.62 8.98 45.72
CA SER A 1080 -82.74 8.04 45.79
C SER A 1080 -82.82 7.12 44.57
N THR A 1081 -83.30 5.91 44.78
CA THR A 1081 -83.36 4.85 43.75
C THR A 1081 -84.14 5.28 42.51
N GLU A 1082 -85.27 5.97 42.69
CA GLU A 1082 -86.11 6.47 41.61
C GLU A 1082 -85.33 7.44 40.72
N LYS A 1083 -84.57 8.35 41.32
CA LYS A 1083 -83.74 9.34 40.60
C LYS A 1083 -82.56 8.69 39.90
N LEU A 1084 -81.95 7.64 40.47
CA LEU A 1084 -80.93 6.85 39.79
C LEU A 1084 -81.50 6.09 38.58
N MET A 1085 -82.73 5.57 38.68
CA MET A 1085 -83.42 4.91 37.58
C MET A 1085 -83.82 5.90 36.47
N GLU A 1086 -84.28 7.10 36.83
CA GLU A 1086 -84.57 8.20 35.90
C GLU A 1086 -83.29 8.66 35.18
N ASN A 1087 -82.23 9.01 35.92
CA ASN A 1087 -80.95 9.43 35.36
C ASN A 1087 -80.36 8.37 34.41
N LEU A 1088 -80.38 7.08 34.80
CA LEU A 1088 -79.92 6.00 33.93
C LEU A 1088 -80.77 5.91 32.64
N SER A 1089 -82.08 6.12 32.73
CA SER A 1089 -82.98 6.07 31.58
C SER A 1089 -82.74 7.22 30.61
N ILE A 1090 -82.52 8.44 31.13
CA ILE A 1090 -82.17 9.63 30.35
C ILE A 1090 -80.82 9.41 29.64
N VAL A 1091 -79.74 9.22 30.40
CA VAL A 1091 -78.37 9.11 29.88
C VAL A 1091 -78.22 7.94 28.90
N THR A 1092 -78.88 6.81 29.15
CA THR A 1092 -78.85 5.66 28.22
C THR A 1092 -79.59 5.96 26.91
N SER A 1093 -80.70 6.72 26.96
CA SER A 1093 -81.45 7.10 25.75
C SER A 1093 -80.67 8.10 24.90
N GLU A 1094 -80.10 9.13 25.55
CA GLU A 1094 -79.23 10.14 24.93
C GLU A 1094 -78.00 9.48 24.27
N THR A 1095 -77.29 8.61 25.01
CA THR A 1095 -76.10 7.89 24.52
C THR A 1095 -76.44 6.92 23.37
N SER A 1096 -77.67 6.42 23.30
CA SER A 1096 -78.14 5.52 22.23
C SER A 1096 -78.65 6.25 20.99
N GLY A 1097 -78.78 7.58 21.02
CA GLY A 1097 -79.36 8.37 19.92
C GLY A 1097 -80.86 8.13 19.67
N VAL A 1098 -81.58 7.57 20.65
CA VAL A 1098 -83.01 7.23 20.53
C VAL A 1098 -83.84 8.21 21.35
N GLY A 1099 -84.66 9.03 20.67
CA GLY A 1099 -85.53 10.01 21.31
C GLY A 1099 -86.70 9.38 22.08
N ILE A 1100 -87.02 9.98 23.23
CA ILE A 1100 -88.25 9.85 24.06
C ILE A 1100 -88.96 8.48 23.93
N ILE A 1101 -88.51 7.51 24.71
CA ILE A 1101 -89.03 6.13 24.68
C ILE A 1101 -90.30 6.02 25.55
N GLY A 1102 -91.43 5.65 24.93
CA GLY A 1102 -92.69 5.40 25.63
C GLY A 1102 -92.75 4.06 26.38
N ASN A 1103 -93.74 3.91 27.26
CA ASN A 1103 -93.95 2.74 28.14
C ASN A 1103 -94.01 1.40 27.39
N GLY A 1104 -92.88 0.70 27.24
CA GLY A 1104 -92.88 -0.69 26.76
C GLY A 1104 -91.54 -1.31 26.36
N GLN A 1105 -90.59 -0.53 25.81
CA GLN A 1105 -89.33 -1.10 25.32
C GLN A 1105 -88.25 -1.23 26.41
N LYS A 1106 -87.33 -2.19 26.22
CA LYS A 1106 -86.20 -2.43 27.14
C LYS A 1106 -85.07 -1.44 26.84
N LEU A 1107 -84.57 -0.77 27.87
CA LEU A 1107 -83.31 0.00 27.77
C LEU A 1107 -82.15 -0.94 27.35
N PRO A 1108 -81.28 -0.52 26.42
CA PRO A 1108 -80.10 -1.30 26.05
C PRO A 1108 -79.11 -1.38 27.21
N MET A 1109 -78.36 -2.49 27.30
CA MET A 1109 -77.34 -2.66 28.34
C MET A 1109 -76.19 -1.65 28.10
N PRO A 1110 -75.87 -0.76 29.05
CA PRO A 1110 -74.75 0.16 28.94
C PRO A 1110 -73.42 -0.57 28.72
N PRO A 1111 -72.59 -0.15 27.73
CA PRO A 1111 -71.28 -0.75 27.51
C PRO A 1111 -70.39 -0.58 28.74
N THR A 1112 -69.54 -1.56 29.04
CA THR A 1112 -68.59 -1.44 30.16
C THR A 1112 -67.37 -0.64 29.69
N THR A 1113 -67.43 0.67 29.94
CA THR A 1113 -66.44 1.67 29.48
C THR A 1113 -65.11 1.61 30.23
N GLY A 1114 -65.08 1.03 31.43
CA GLY A 1114 -63.89 0.97 32.30
C GLY A 1114 -63.44 2.34 32.82
N LYS A 1115 -64.26 3.39 32.66
CA LYS A 1115 -63.97 4.77 33.07
C LYS A 1115 -65.12 5.28 33.92
N TRP A 1116 -64.90 5.34 35.23
CA TRP A 1116 -65.91 5.77 36.19
C TRP A 1116 -66.20 7.27 36.04
N ASN A 1117 -67.48 7.64 36.03
CA ASN A 1117 -67.95 9.03 35.97
C ASN A 1117 -69.41 9.08 36.43
N ARG A 1118 -69.83 10.13 37.14
CA ARG A 1118 -71.24 10.33 37.53
C ARG A 1118 -72.22 10.39 36.35
N ALA A 1119 -71.72 10.75 35.15
CA ALA A 1119 -72.48 10.79 33.91
C ALA A 1119 -72.32 9.52 33.03
N ASP A 1120 -71.55 8.52 33.45
CA ASP A 1120 -71.40 7.25 32.70
C ASP A 1120 -72.53 6.27 33.07
N PRO A 1121 -73.29 5.74 32.09
CA PRO A 1121 -74.45 4.88 32.39
C PRO A 1121 -74.06 3.50 32.94
N ASN A 1122 -72.83 3.02 32.72
CA ASN A 1122 -72.35 1.79 33.37
C ASN A 1122 -72.09 1.99 34.86
N THR A 1123 -71.60 3.18 35.24
CA THR A 1123 -71.35 3.63 36.61
C THR A 1123 -72.68 3.75 37.38
N ILE A 1124 -73.69 4.43 36.81
CA ILE A 1124 -75.03 4.52 37.43
C ILE A 1124 -75.67 3.13 37.56
N LEU A 1125 -75.56 2.27 36.52
CA LEU A 1125 -76.04 0.89 36.57
C LEU A 1125 -75.33 0.07 37.65
N ARG A 1126 -74.02 0.27 37.87
CA ARG A 1126 -73.26 -0.39 38.94
C ARG A 1126 -73.72 0.07 40.32
N VAL A 1127 -73.89 1.37 40.55
CA VAL A 1127 -74.47 1.88 41.82
C VAL A 1127 -75.81 1.20 42.11
N LEU A 1128 -76.71 1.12 41.11
CA LEU A 1128 -77.98 0.40 41.25
C LEU A 1128 -77.80 -1.11 41.54
N CYS A 1129 -76.80 -1.78 40.95
CA CYS A 1129 -76.53 -3.20 41.20
C CYS A 1129 -76.04 -3.50 42.62
N TYR A 1130 -75.42 -2.53 43.30
CA TYR A 1130 -75.01 -2.66 44.71
C TYR A 1130 -76.04 -2.04 45.68
N ARG A 1131 -76.98 -1.23 45.21
CA ARG A 1131 -78.06 -0.64 46.02
C ARG A 1131 -78.94 -1.75 46.66
N ASN A 1132 -79.03 -1.74 47.99
CA ASN A 1132 -79.79 -2.69 48.79
C ASN A 1132 -81.29 -2.33 48.88
N ASP A 1133 -81.95 -2.12 47.74
CA ASP A 1133 -83.34 -1.70 47.66
C ASP A 1133 -84.20 -2.66 46.81
N ARG A 1134 -85.45 -2.88 47.25
CA ARG A 1134 -86.47 -3.62 46.51
C ARG A 1134 -86.83 -2.95 45.18
N VAL A 1135 -86.85 -1.61 45.10
CA VAL A 1135 -87.21 -0.88 43.87
C VAL A 1135 -86.13 -1.08 42.81
N ALA A 1136 -84.87 -0.79 43.14
CA ALA A 1136 -83.71 -1.02 42.27
C ALA A 1136 -83.66 -2.47 41.78
N ASN A 1137 -83.86 -3.42 42.70
CA ASN A 1137 -83.84 -4.85 42.43
C ASN A 1137 -84.97 -5.30 41.47
N HIS A 1138 -86.18 -4.74 41.60
CA HIS A 1138 -87.27 -4.98 40.65
C HIS A 1138 -86.92 -4.43 39.27
N PHE A 1139 -86.42 -3.18 39.20
CA PHE A 1139 -86.02 -2.53 37.95
C PHE A 1139 -84.92 -3.30 37.22
N LEU A 1140 -83.81 -3.64 37.89
CA LEU A 1140 -82.71 -4.41 37.30
C LEU A 1140 -83.16 -5.80 36.79
N LYS A 1141 -84.11 -6.44 37.48
CA LYS A 1141 -84.72 -7.70 37.03
C LYS A 1141 -85.60 -7.50 35.79
N ARG A 1142 -86.43 -6.45 35.76
CA ARG A 1142 -87.43 -6.21 34.70
C ARG A 1142 -86.78 -5.68 33.41
N THR A 1143 -85.89 -4.69 33.54
CA THR A 1143 -85.26 -3.98 32.44
C THR A 1143 -84.12 -4.80 31.83
N PHE A 1144 -83.13 -5.18 32.65
CA PHE A 1144 -81.87 -5.76 32.20
C PHE A 1144 -81.75 -7.28 32.44
N GLN A 1145 -82.74 -7.91 33.08
CA GLN A 1145 -82.76 -9.35 33.39
C GLN A 1145 -81.56 -9.82 34.25
N ILE A 1146 -80.94 -8.91 35.01
CA ILE A 1146 -79.71 -9.14 35.77
C ILE A 1146 -79.92 -10.26 36.81
N PRO A 1147 -78.97 -11.21 36.94
CA PRO A 1147 -79.06 -12.31 37.90
C PRO A 1147 -79.04 -11.80 39.35
N LYS A 1148 -79.77 -12.49 40.23
CA LYS A 1148 -79.72 -12.24 41.69
C LYS A 1148 -78.39 -12.76 42.23
N ARG A 1149 -77.79 -12.05 43.19
CA ARG A 1149 -76.68 -12.59 43.99
C ARG A 1149 -77.10 -13.91 44.65
N ARG A 1150 -76.14 -14.84 44.73
CA ARG A 1150 -76.24 -16.08 45.51
C ARG A 1150 -75.76 -15.82 46.92
#